data_AF-A0A9P4YV87-F1
#
_entry.id   AF-A0A9P4YV87-F1
#
_cell.length_a   1.000
_cell.length_b   1.000
_cell.length_c   1.000
_cell.angle_alpha   90.00
_cell.angle_beta   90.00
_cell.angle_gamma   90.00
#
_symmetry.space_group_name_H-M   'P 1'
#
loop_
_entity.id
_entity.type
_entity.pdbx_description
1 polymer ?
#
loop_
_entity_poly.entity_id
_entity_poly.type
_entity_poly.pdbx_seq_one_letter_code
_entity_poly.pdbx_strand_id
1 'polypeptide(L)'
;MVAVRQAQAPPERLFNNLDDRPYTPSSPLFRPYSLVDDILRKTQYLYALVLLVTFVTLAAWYSVYNAKKEDIIIQSHVKGPGGKPLPITKRKKRDSQERKIGPHFGFAAKNVFRYLAAMVFFTYFGSGASMFVHAFRYDDPYKWSREGLPWAGESSVVNVTGATFFYLYMFVSLFDWRKGPNVVHLVVWCMGLVGELTMSFSTFIAASECHFKRVVVADGDRDDDSSDCVDYWTRIDLFLYFVRMLHLLALISLFSLAWLLKIRRRADEKLENGSAAAESTPLLNGSRRSYDTHGTNGNGNANASANANETTIGGKQRRSMSNSVKPASSGSGCNDDHAAFYRPSKLPRKTWWEYLRGYSLFFPYLWPKDSFKLQMHVMSCFVLIMLQRLVNVAVPTQIGAVVNDLESIIKSVKAGDPLTISVFPIKNFLILGFLWTLQGQSGLLGAFRSLLWIPVSQHSYRGLTTAAFNHVHSLSLDFHLSKRTGEVLSALNKGSAINQFLEQVTFQVFPMLFDLFLSISVFYVKYGALYAEINMVDTCWYLYMTIKMASTRADQRREMTNADREEEAVKNDSISSYETVKYFNAEDFESGRYSDKVGTFQSAEAKVQLGMVMMNICQAIVFNLGRITAAIICGWQVAVGLRTTGDWFTVVSYLTQLQGPLNFFGTFYRTVQQAMISGERLLELFKIQPTVVDTPNAKPLENFQGHIKWDNVSFSYDRRRPALRNVSFECLPGTTTAFVGESGGGKSTLFRHMFRYYDCDEGTIELDGKNVKDLTIQSVRRHIGVVPQDTTLFNESLMYNLKYANPDATEKQVQDACRAASIHDRIMSFPDAYHTQVGERGLRLSGGEKQRVAIARTILKDPKIIMLDEATSALDTHTEQEIQDNVWKIGEGRTLLMIAHRLSTITHADQIIVLHAGTVVERGTHDDLLAKKGRYASMWEKQIRAERALDAAREAHLKAARAMRRANMGISNSQGSSSSCAGGSNDGEADAQCHSGEQTSASSAGSATGSDTDSTLSDERDDGGAESDSRQGR
;
A
#
# COMPACT_ATOMS: atom_id res chain seq x y z
N MET A 1 14.38 -6.85 56.78
CA MET A 1 14.35 -7.64 58.03
C MET A 1 15.77 -7.66 58.58
N VAL A 2 15.90 -7.45 59.90
CA VAL A 2 17.14 -7.28 60.69
C VAL A 2 17.79 -5.89 60.64
N ALA A 3 17.23 -4.98 61.44
CA ALA A 3 17.94 -4.11 62.40
C ALA A 3 16.94 -3.09 62.99
N VAL A 4 16.01 -3.58 63.81
CA VAL A 4 15.17 -2.76 64.69
C VAL A 4 15.34 -3.36 66.08
N ARG A 5 16.01 -2.63 66.98
CA ARG A 5 15.78 -2.55 68.43
C ARG A 5 16.96 -1.87 69.11
N GLN A 6 16.79 -0.59 69.44
CA GLN A 6 17.09 -0.03 70.77
C GLN A 6 16.78 1.47 70.75
N ALA A 7 15.74 1.86 71.49
CA ALA A 7 15.57 3.10 72.26
C ALA A 7 14.07 3.39 72.42
N GLN A 8 13.46 2.84 73.47
CA GLN A 8 12.18 3.28 74.04
C GLN A 8 12.49 4.23 75.20
N ALA A 9 12.18 5.52 75.06
CA ALA A 9 11.71 6.45 76.11
C ALA A 9 11.43 7.84 75.47
N PRO A 10 10.45 8.62 75.96
CA PRO A 10 9.73 9.63 75.16
C PRO A 10 10.31 11.05 75.33
N PRO A 11 10.06 11.98 74.40
CA PRO A 11 10.03 13.40 74.72
C PRO A 11 8.60 13.92 74.60
N GLU A 12 7.79 13.73 75.65
CA GLU A 12 6.76 14.72 75.98
C GLU A 12 7.49 15.98 76.49
N ARG A 13 7.58 17.00 75.62
CA ARG A 13 7.80 18.44 75.90
C ARG A 13 8.53 19.07 74.70
N LEU A 14 7.80 19.30 73.61
CA LEU A 14 8.18 20.26 72.55
C LEU A 14 6.99 20.61 71.62
N PHE A 15 5.75 20.52 72.13
CA PHE A 15 4.52 20.75 71.36
C PHE A 15 3.57 21.78 71.99
N ASN A 16 4.09 22.77 72.72
CA ASN A 16 3.33 23.95 73.14
C ASN A 16 4.12 25.20 72.76
N ASN A 17 3.97 25.63 71.51
CA ASN A 17 4.09 27.02 71.03
C ASN A 17 4.15 27.00 69.49
N LEU A 18 2.99 26.80 68.87
CA LEU A 18 2.76 27.22 67.49
C LEU A 18 1.56 28.16 67.52
N ASP A 19 1.86 29.43 67.78
CA ASP A 19 0.93 30.54 67.56
C ASP A 19 0.54 30.60 66.08
N ASP A 20 -0.75 30.73 65.85
CA ASP A 20 -1.36 31.18 64.61
C ASP A 20 -0.74 32.50 64.14
N ARG A 21 0.06 32.46 63.08
CA ARG A 21 0.29 33.63 62.22
C ARG A 21 0.24 33.22 60.75
N PRO A 22 -0.42 34.02 59.88
CA PRO A 22 -0.40 33.80 58.45
C PRO A 22 1.04 33.91 57.94
N TYR A 23 1.46 32.94 57.13
CA TYR A 23 2.75 32.90 56.46
C TYR A 23 2.83 34.05 55.43
N THR A 24 3.18 35.25 55.88
CA THR A 24 3.69 36.32 55.01
C THR A 24 5.15 36.03 54.70
N PRO A 25 5.59 36.04 53.42
CA PRO A 25 6.97 35.75 53.07
C PRO A 25 7.83 36.99 53.37
N SER A 26 8.28 37.11 54.61
CA SER A 26 9.22 38.16 55.02
C SER A 26 10.20 37.61 56.04
N SER A 27 11.24 36.93 55.54
CA SER A 27 12.53 36.73 56.22
C SER A 27 13.66 36.67 55.17
N PRO A 28 14.89 37.08 55.53
CA PRO A 28 15.82 37.73 54.62
C PRO A 28 16.70 36.71 53.86
N LEU A 29 16.21 36.14 52.77
CA LEU A 29 16.99 35.21 51.93
C LEU A 29 16.88 35.45 50.41
N PHE A 30 16.33 36.58 49.99
CA PHE A 30 16.32 36.98 48.59
C PHE A 30 17.13 38.26 48.40
N ARG A 31 18.41 38.12 48.03
CA ARG A 31 19.07 39.18 47.25
C ARG A 31 18.27 39.34 45.96
N PRO A 32 18.06 40.57 45.43
CA PRO A 32 17.56 40.73 44.07
C PRO A 32 18.49 39.95 43.13
N TYR A 33 17.93 39.05 42.32
CA TYR A 33 18.70 38.25 41.38
C TYR A 33 19.57 39.18 40.53
N SER A 34 20.89 38.95 40.51
CA SER A 34 21.74 39.63 39.54
C SER A 34 21.24 39.24 38.15
N LEU A 35 21.39 40.14 37.18
CA LEU A 35 20.97 39.90 35.79
C LEU A 35 21.58 38.59 35.25
N VAL A 36 22.77 38.23 35.74
CA VAL A 36 23.51 37.01 35.40
C VAL A 36 22.80 35.74 35.90
N ASP A 37 22.25 35.74 37.13
CA ASP A 37 21.53 34.58 37.68
C ASP A 37 20.22 34.30 36.92
N ASP A 38 19.50 35.35 36.51
CA ASP A 38 18.27 35.20 35.72
C ASP A 38 18.57 34.66 34.32
N ILE A 39 19.65 35.15 33.68
CA ILE A 39 20.14 34.60 32.40
C ILE A 39 20.52 33.13 32.56
N LEU A 40 21.30 32.78 33.59
CA LEU A 40 21.75 31.40 33.82
C LEU A 40 20.57 30.45 34.00
N ARG A 41 19.61 30.79 34.87
CA ARG A 41 18.41 29.97 35.12
C ARG A 41 17.53 29.82 33.89
N LYS A 42 17.20 30.92 33.20
CA LYS A 42 16.37 30.88 31.98
C LYS A 42 17.04 30.07 30.87
N THR A 43 18.35 30.22 30.70
CA THR A 43 19.12 29.46 29.72
C THR A 43 19.09 27.97 30.06
N GLN A 44 19.33 27.60 31.31
CA GLN A 44 19.27 26.22 31.78
C GLN A 44 17.88 25.57 31.58
N TYR A 45 16.78 26.28 31.86
CA TYR A 45 15.43 25.76 31.63
C TYR A 45 15.09 25.56 30.15
N LEU A 46 15.48 26.51 29.29
CA LEU A 46 15.05 26.53 27.89
C LEU A 46 16.01 25.78 26.96
N TYR A 47 17.24 25.49 27.36
CA TYR A 47 18.27 24.97 26.48
C TYR A 47 17.88 23.67 25.75
N ALA A 48 17.53 22.62 26.51
CA ALA A 48 17.14 21.34 25.93
C ALA A 48 15.88 21.45 25.05
N LEU A 49 14.90 22.25 25.49
CA LEU A 49 13.66 22.52 24.75
C LEU A 49 13.94 23.22 23.41
N VAL A 50 14.73 24.29 23.43
CA VAL A 50 15.07 25.09 22.24
C VAL A 50 15.85 24.24 21.24
N LEU A 51 16.80 23.45 21.70
CA LEU A 51 17.55 22.53 20.83
C LEU A 51 16.64 21.45 20.21
N LEU A 52 15.74 20.88 21.00
CA LEU A 52 14.77 19.88 20.52
C LEU A 52 13.82 20.47 19.47
N VAL A 53 13.20 21.62 19.75
CA VAL A 53 12.28 22.30 18.83
C VAL A 53 13.01 22.70 17.55
N THR A 54 14.23 23.22 17.67
CA THR A 54 15.06 23.57 16.51
C THR A 54 15.41 22.35 15.66
N PHE A 55 15.80 21.25 16.30
CA PHE A 55 16.06 20.00 15.59
C PHE A 55 14.83 19.49 14.85
N VAL A 56 13.67 19.42 15.52
CA VAL A 56 12.43 18.88 14.94
C VAL A 56 11.95 19.75 13.77
N THR A 57 11.94 21.08 13.94
CA THR A 57 11.50 22.03 12.89
C THR A 57 12.42 22.01 11.68
N LEU A 58 13.75 22.01 11.89
CA LEU A 58 14.72 21.93 10.81
C LEU A 58 14.73 20.55 10.14
N ALA A 59 14.53 19.47 10.89
CA ALA A 59 14.39 18.12 10.32
C ALA A 59 13.14 18.03 9.44
N ALA A 60 12.01 18.60 9.88
CA ALA A 60 10.78 18.69 9.10
C ALA A 60 11.00 19.52 7.83
N TRP A 61 11.61 20.71 7.95
CA TRP A 61 11.94 21.57 6.81
C TRP A 61 12.88 20.86 5.82
N TYR A 62 13.95 20.23 6.31
CA TYR A 62 14.93 19.53 5.50
C TYR A 62 14.31 18.32 4.78
N SER A 63 13.37 17.63 5.42
CA SER A 63 12.58 16.55 4.83
C SER A 63 11.72 17.06 3.67
N VAL A 64 10.96 18.14 3.90
CA VAL A 64 10.09 18.76 2.87
C VAL A 64 10.91 19.32 1.70
N TYR A 65 12.03 19.98 1.97
CA TYR A 65 12.86 20.59 0.93
C TYR A 65 13.49 19.55 0.00
N ASN A 66 14.04 18.45 0.56
CA ASN A 66 14.61 17.38 -0.27
C ASN A 66 13.56 16.56 -1.01
N ALA A 67 12.30 16.64 -0.61
CA ALA A 67 11.19 15.98 -1.30
C ALA A 67 10.84 16.66 -2.63
N LYS A 68 10.83 18.01 -2.70
CA LYS A 68 10.47 18.76 -3.92
C LYS A 68 11.30 18.30 -5.14
N LYS A 69 10.74 17.43 -5.98
CA LYS A 69 11.18 17.17 -7.34
C LYS A 69 10.44 18.10 -8.30
N GLU A 70 11.17 18.63 -9.29
CA GLU A 70 10.58 19.34 -10.42
C GLU A 70 9.91 18.31 -11.31
N ASP A 71 8.59 18.21 -11.16
CA ASP A 71 7.76 17.38 -12.02
C ASP A 71 7.14 18.27 -13.11
N ILE A 72 7.38 17.93 -14.37
CA ILE A 72 6.74 18.58 -15.52
C ILE A 72 5.23 18.35 -15.42
N ILE A 73 4.48 19.46 -15.41
CA ILE A 73 3.02 19.48 -15.28
C ILE A 73 2.43 19.38 -16.69
N ILE A 74 1.81 18.25 -17.03
CA ILE A 74 0.95 18.15 -18.21
C ILE A 74 -0.49 18.29 -17.71
N GLN A 75 -1.08 19.47 -17.85
CA GLN A 75 -2.50 19.68 -17.53
C GLN A 75 -3.36 18.94 -18.55
N SER A 76 -4.25 18.07 -18.07
CA SER A 76 -5.30 17.50 -18.91
C SER A 76 -6.51 18.45 -18.94
N HIS A 77 -6.99 18.77 -20.14
CA HIS A 77 -8.25 19.50 -20.34
C HIS A 77 -9.51 18.62 -20.11
N VAL A 78 -9.32 17.36 -19.72
CA VAL A 78 -10.39 16.34 -19.64
C VAL A 78 -10.97 16.28 -18.23
N LYS A 79 -12.29 16.46 -18.12
CA LYS A 79 -13.05 16.24 -16.88
C LYS A 79 -13.33 14.74 -16.71
N GLY A 80 -13.19 14.27 -15.48
CA GLY A 80 -13.43 12.90 -15.05
C GLY A 80 -14.88 12.65 -14.62
N PRO A 81 -15.15 11.48 -14.01
CA PRO A 81 -16.51 11.04 -13.69
C PRO A 81 -17.29 12.07 -12.87
N GLY A 82 -18.52 12.37 -13.27
CA GLY A 82 -19.37 13.38 -12.60
C GLY A 82 -18.95 14.83 -12.84
N GLY A 83 -18.16 15.11 -13.89
CA GLY A 83 -17.73 16.46 -14.27
C GLY A 83 -16.58 17.04 -13.43
N LYS A 84 -15.97 16.23 -12.56
CA LYS A 84 -14.86 16.63 -11.67
C LYS A 84 -13.51 16.46 -12.40
N PRO A 85 -12.53 17.37 -12.25
CA PRO A 85 -11.27 17.31 -13.01
C PRO A 85 -10.50 16.01 -12.77
N LEU A 86 -9.95 15.42 -13.83
CA LEU A 86 -9.02 14.27 -13.72
C LEU A 86 -7.67 14.72 -13.15
N PRO A 87 -6.93 13.81 -12.48
CA PRO A 87 -5.60 14.12 -12.00
C PRO A 87 -4.61 14.44 -13.13
N ILE A 88 -3.80 15.47 -12.88
CA ILE A 88 -2.63 15.83 -13.67
C ILE A 88 -1.65 14.65 -13.65
N THR A 89 -1.38 14.06 -14.81
CA THR A 89 -0.36 13.02 -14.98
C THR A 89 1.01 13.68 -15.06
N LYS A 90 1.85 13.41 -14.05
CA LYS A 90 3.25 13.85 -14.05
C LYS A 90 4.14 12.66 -14.36
N ARG A 91 4.91 12.72 -15.44
CA ARG A 91 5.89 11.68 -15.79
C ARG A 91 7.22 11.98 -15.09
N LYS A 92 7.75 10.98 -14.39
CA LYS A 92 8.97 11.10 -13.59
C LYS A 92 10.21 10.98 -14.49
N LYS A 93 11.15 11.93 -14.40
CA LYS A 93 12.52 11.71 -14.87
C LYS A 93 13.22 10.78 -13.87
N ARG A 94 13.60 9.58 -14.32
CA ARG A 94 14.30 8.57 -13.52
C ARG A 94 15.76 8.99 -13.40
N ASP A 95 16.05 9.89 -12.47
CA ASP A 95 17.43 10.17 -12.07
C ASP A 95 17.63 10.14 -10.55
N SER A 96 18.88 9.77 -10.26
CA SER A 96 19.48 9.22 -9.05
C SER A 96 19.17 10.00 -7.76
N GLN A 97 19.20 9.24 -6.66
CA GLN A 97 18.98 9.71 -5.29
C GLN A 97 20.14 10.59 -4.79
N GLU A 98 20.38 11.75 -5.40
CA GLU A 98 21.38 12.69 -4.92
C GLU A 98 20.82 13.59 -3.82
N ARG A 99 21.66 13.88 -2.81
CA ARG A 99 21.32 14.79 -1.71
C ARG A 99 21.51 16.21 -2.23
N LYS A 100 20.42 16.99 -2.39
CA LYS A 100 20.49 18.37 -2.91
C LYS A 100 21.41 19.27 -2.08
N ILE A 101 21.31 19.16 -0.74
CA ILE A 101 21.97 20.06 0.21
C ILE A 101 22.97 19.31 1.12
N GLY A 102 24.24 19.70 1.03
CA GLY A 102 25.33 19.32 1.92
C GLY A 102 26.31 18.24 1.46
N PRO A 103 27.46 18.11 2.15
CA PRO A 103 28.55 17.22 1.75
C PRO A 103 28.21 15.74 1.94
N HIS A 104 28.90 14.92 1.16
CA HIS A 104 28.91 13.47 1.31
C HIS A 104 30.12 13.08 2.16
N PHE A 105 29.88 12.25 3.17
CA PHE A 105 30.93 11.77 4.06
C PHE A 105 31.25 10.31 3.76
N GLY A 106 32.55 9.97 3.74
CA GLY A 106 33.04 8.59 3.73
C GLY A 106 32.79 7.87 5.04
N PHE A 107 33.10 6.57 5.11
CA PHE A 107 32.90 5.75 6.32
C PHE A 107 33.72 6.25 7.52
N ALA A 108 35.00 6.57 7.31
CA ALA A 108 35.90 7.07 8.36
C ALA A 108 35.41 8.40 8.96
N ALA A 109 35.07 9.38 8.11
CA ALA A 109 34.54 10.67 8.55
C ALA A 109 33.26 10.51 9.38
N LYS A 110 32.35 9.59 9.00
CA LYS A 110 31.12 9.32 9.79
C LYS A 110 31.42 8.80 11.19
N ASN A 111 32.43 7.95 11.33
CA ASN A 111 32.81 7.43 12.65
C ASN A 111 33.41 8.54 13.51
N VAL A 112 34.22 9.45 12.95
CA VAL A 112 34.72 10.64 13.67
C VAL A 112 33.57 11.50 14.23
N PHE A 113 32.55 11.79 13.41
CA PHE A 113 31.37 12.52 13.89
C PHE A 113 30.64 11.78 15.02
N ARG A 114 30.55 10.45 14.96
CA ARG A 114 29.92 9.62 16.01
C ARG A 114 30.72 9.65 17.32
N TYR A 115 32.05 9.54 17.25
CA TYR A 115 32.92 9.62 18.43
C TYR A 115 32.83 10.99 19.10
N LEU A 116 32.91 12.08 18.32
CA LEU A 116 32.80 13.44 18.85
C LEU A 116 31.42 13.69 19.49
N ALA A 117 30.34 13.22 18.87
CA ALA A 117 29.00 13.32 19.44
C ALA A 117 28.82 12.45 20.71
N ALA A 118 29.44 11.26 20.75
CA ALA A 118 29.45 10.41 21.94
C ALA A 118 30.15 11.10 23.11
N MET A 119 31.28 11.77 22.87
CA MET A 119 31.99 12.51 23.92
C MET A 119 31.13 13.64 24.50
N VAL A 120 30.42 14.40 23.66
CA VAL A 120 29.47 15.42 24.14
C VAL A 120 28.39 14.79 25.03
N PHE A 121 27.81 13.66 24.63
CA PHE A 121 26.84 12.93 25.46
C PHE A 121 27.44 12.48 26.81
N PHE A 122 28.63 11.86 26.80
CA PHE A 122 29.27 11.39 28.04
C PHE A 122 29.66 12.53 28.98
N THR A 123 29.99 13.71 28.47
CA THR A 123 30.24 14.87 29.36
C THR A 123 29.00 15.32 30.12
N TYR A 124 27.79 15.16 29.55
CA TYR A 124 26.53 15.48 30.23
C TYR A 124 26.20 14.46 31.32
N PHE A 125 26.43 13.18 31.02
CA PHE A 125 26.41 12.13 32.04
C PHE A 125 27.43 12.40 33.16
N GLY A 126 28.61 12.90 32.79
CA GLY A 126 29.65 13.34 33.73
C GLY A 126 29.19 14.47 34.65
N SER A 127 28.50 15.50 34.15
CA SER A 127 27.92 16.54 35.01
C SER A 127 26.83 15.99 35.94
N GLY A 128 25.98 15.08 35.46
CA GLY A 128 24.98 14.43 36.32
C GLY A 128 25.62 13.61 37.45
N ALA A 129 26.66 12.84 37.12
CA ALA A 129 27.42 12.09 38.11
C ALA A 129 28.15 13.00 39.10
N SER A 130 28.76 14.09 38.63
CA SER A 130 29.39 15.12 39.45
C SER A 130 28.39 15.73 40.44
N MET A 131 27.21 16.17 39.95
CA MET A 131 26.14 16.70 40.80
C MET A 131 25.65 15.68 41.83
N PHE A 132 25.47 14.42 41.44
CA PHE A 132 25.03 13.36 42.36
C PHE A 132 26.06 13.11 43.46
N VAL A 133 27.34 13.00 43.10
CA VAL A 133 28.42 12.78 44.09
C VAL A 133 28.55 13.98 45.02
N HIS A 134 28.50 15.20 44.49
CA HIS A 134 28.56 16.42 45.29
C HIS A 134 27.40 16.49 46.31
N ALA A 135 26.17 16.16 45.89
CA ALA A 135 24.98 16.21 46.75
C ALA A 135 24.92 15.12 47.83
N PHE A 136 25.29 13.88 47.49
CA PHE A 136 25.09 12.73 48.40
C PHE A 136 26.34 12.31 49.17
N ARG A 137 27.54 12.64 48.68
CA ARG A 137 28.80 12.16 49.28
C ARG A 137 29.57 13.24 50.02
N TYR A 138 29.36 14.51 49.69
CA TYR A 138 30.12 15.64 50.25
C TYR A 138 29.24 16.58 51.09
N ASP A 139 28.03 16.90 50.63
CA ASP A 139 27.08 17.71 51.37
C ASP A 139 26.20 16.85 52.33
N ASP A 140 25.94 17.34 53.55
CA ASP A 140 25.11 16.64 54.54
C ASP A 140 23.64 16.56 54.07
N PRO A 141 23.07 15.35 53.85
CA PRO A 141 21.66 15.15 53.43
C PRO A 141 20.64 15.92 54.26
N TYR A 142 20.92 16.05 55.56
CA TYR A 142 20.04 16.73 56.49
C TYR A 142 20.01 18.25 56.27
N LYS A 143 21.17 18.88 56.06
CA LYS A 143 21.29 20.35 55.91
C LYS A 143 20.63 20.84 54.63
N TRP A 144 20.90 20.19 53.50
CA TRP A 144 20.34 20.64 52.23
C TRP A 144 18.86 20.27 52.03
N SER A 145 18.31 19.31 52.78
CA SER A 145 16.85 19.09 52.79
C SER A 145 16.05 20.27 53.37
N ARG A 146 16.68 21.06 54.26
CA ARG A 146 16.04 22.15 55.00
C ARG A 146 16.29 23.54 54.38
N GLU A 147 17.49 23.74 53.83
CA GLU A 147 17.95 25.03 53.30
C GLU A 147 18.14 25.05 51.77
N GLY A 148 18.05 23.90 51.11
CA GLY A 148 18.31 23.76 49.68
C GLY A 148 19.79 23.73 49.30
N LEU A 149 20.06 23.34 48.05
CA LEU A 149 21.39 23.37 47.44
C LEU A 149 21.54 24.66 46.62
N PRO A 150 22.45 25.58 46.98
CA PRO A 150 22.65 26.83 46.22
C PRO A 150 23.19 26.60 44.81
N TRP A 151 23.88 25.47 44.59
CA TRP A 151 24.49 25.08 43.31
C TRP A 151 23.64 24.11 42.48
N ALA A 152 22.72 23.34 43.11
CA ALA A 152 21.82 22.39 42.45
C ALA A 152 20.35 22.83 42.52
N GLY A 153 20.04 23.93 41.83
CA GLY A 153 18.66 24.36 41.63
C GLY A 153 17.88 23.47 40.65
N GLU A 154 16.55 23.61 40.63
CA GLU A 154 15.67 22.94 39.66
C GLU A 154 16.15 23.18 38.21
N SER A 155 16.63 24.38 37.90
CA SER A 155 17.17 24.74 36.57
C SER A 155 18.39 23.89 36.17
N SER A 156 19.33 23.64 37.08
CA SER A 156 20.52 22.82 36.81
C SER A 156 20.16 21.36 36.55
N VAL A 157 19.22 20.81 37.34
CA VAL A 157 18.72 19.43 37.17
C VAL A 157 17.99 19.30 35.83
N VAL A 158 17.17 20.29 35.48
CA VAL A 158 16.44 20.32 34.21
C VAL A 158 17.39 20.38 33.02
N ASN A 159 18.42 21.21 33.11
CA ASN A 159 19.41 21.30 32.04
C ASN A 159 20.16 19.98 31.85
N VAL A 160 20.71 19.41 32.92
CA VAL A 160 21.54 18.20 32.83
C VAL A 160 20.73 17.01 32.34
N THR A 161 19.52 16.82 32.85
CA THR A 161 18.66 15.70 32.45
C THR A 161 18.25 15.85 30.98
N GLY A 162 17.71 17.01 30.60
CA GLY A 162 17.16 17.24 29.27
C GLY A 162 18.22 17.26 28.20
N ALA A 163 19.38 17.86 28.49
CA ALA A 163 20.51 17.85 27.57
C ALA A 163 21.12 16.44 27.45
N THR A 164 21.18 15.64 28.52
CA THR A 164 21.64 14.23 28.44
C THR A 164 20.78 13.45 27.44
N PHE A 165 19.45 13.56 27.53
CA PHE A 165 18.54 12.88 26.61
C PHE A 165 18.59 13.45 25.20
N PHE A 166 18.69 14.77 25.05
CA PHE A 166 18.81 15.41 23.74
C PHE A 166 20.10 14.99 23.01
N TYR A 167 21.24 14.99 23.70
CA TYR A 167 22.51 14.59 23.11
C TYR A 167 22.61 13.08 22.89
N LEU A 168 21.94 12.26 23.71
CA LEU A 168 21.74 10.84 23.42
C LEU A 168 20.96 10.66 22.12
N TYR A 169 19.84 11.38 21.97
CA TYR A 169 19.04 11.36 20.75
C TYR A 169 19.87 11.80 19.53
N MET A 170 20.64 12.89 19.64
CA MET A 170 21.54 13.35 18.58
C MET A 170 22.62 12.34 18.22
N PHE A 171 23.19 11.66 19.21
CA PHE A 171 24.16 10.59 19.00
C PHE A 171 23.55 9.41 18.23
N VAL A 172 22.38 8.93 18.66
CA VAL A 172 21.71 7.80 17.97
C VAL A 172 21.25 8.21 16.57
N SER A 173 20.80 9.44 16.37
CA SER A 173 20.35 9.91 15.06
C SER A 173 21.47 9.84 14.01
N LEU A 174 22.74 10.07 14.36
CA LEU A 174 23.90 9.92 13.45
C LEU A 174 24.11 8.48 12.92
N PHE A 175 23.52 7.46 13.56
CA PHE A 175 23.50 6.09 13.01
C PHE A 175 22.44 5.91 11.93
N ASP A 176 21.31 6.61 12.07
CA ASP A 176 20.16 6.48 11.16
C ASP A 176 20.41 7.18 9.81
N TRP A 177 21.18 8.27 9.80
CA TRP A 177 21.55 8.99 8.57
C TRP A 177 22.67 8.29 7.79
N ARG A 178 22.32 7.34 6.91
CA ARG A 178 23.27 6.55 6.07
C ARG A 178 24.32 7.39 5.31
N LYS A 179 24.01 8.65 4.97
CA LYS A 179 24.89 9.56 4.21
C LYS A 179 25.76 10.48 5.09
N GLY A 180 25.72 10.33 6.42
CA GLY A 180 26.44 11.17 7.39
C GLY A 180 25.62 12.38 7.86
N PRO A 181 26.20 13.25 8.72
CA PRO A 181 25.51 14.40 9.30
C PRO A 181 24.98 15.34 8.22
N ASN A 182 23.92 16.08 8.56
CA ASN A 182 23.27 17.00 7.63
C ASN A 182 23.30 18.46 8.11
N VAL A 183 22.74 19.38 7.32
CA VAL A 183 22.67 20.81 7.70
C VAL A 183 21.90 21.02 9.01
N VAL A 184 20.90 20.17 9.28
CA VAL A 184 20.15 20.21 10.55
C VAL A 184 21.09 19.96 11.73
N HIS A 185 22.01 18.99 11.61
CA HIS A 185 22.99 18.71 12.67
C HIS A 185 23.94 19.90 12.86
N LEU A 186 24.42 20.51 11.77
CA LEU A 186 25.27 21.70 11.85
C LEU A 186 24.57 22.83 12.62
N VAL A 187 23.35 23.19 12.24
CA VAL A 187 22.62 24.30 12.88
C VAL A 187 22.36 24.01 14.36
N VAL A 188 22.02 22.77 14.69
CA VAL A 188 21.82 22.34 16.08
C VAL A 188 23.12 22.38 16.88
N TRP A 189 24.26 21.98 16.31
CA TRP A 189 25.55 22.10 16.99
C TRP A 189 25.96 23.56 17.20
N CYS A 190 25.73 24.44 16.22
CA CYS A 190 25.98 25.87 16.36
C CYS A 190 25.11 26.48 17.48
N MET A 191 23.82 26.13 17.52
CA MET A 191 22.91 26.63 18.56
C MET A 191 23.26 26.07 19.93
N GLY A 192 23.65 24.79 20.02
CA GLY A 192 24.16 24.17 21.23
C GLY A 192 25.40 24.89 21.75
N LEU A 193 26.36 25.18 20.87
CA LEU A 193 27.57 25.92 21.22
C LEU A 193 27.28 27.32 21.79
N VAL A 194 26.32 28.05 21.23
CA VAL A 194 25.88 29.34 21.78
C VAL A 194 25.31 29.19 23.19
N GLY A 195 24.51 28.15 23.43
CA GLY A 195 23.98 27.87 24.77
C GLY A 195 25.06 27.45 25.77
N GLU A 196 25.99 26.57 25.40
CA GLU A 196 27.13 26.18 26.26
C GLU A 196 28.03 27.38 26.60
N LEU A 197 28.28 28.28 25.63
CA LEU A 197 29.03 29.52 25.85
C LEU A 197 28.32 30.42 26.85
N THR A 198 27.01 30.59 26.69
CA THR A 198 26.18 31.42 27.58
C THR A 198 26.16 30.84 29.00
N MET A 199 26.00 29.52 29.15
CA MET A 199 26.02 28.85 30.45
C MET A 199 27.40 28.91 31.11
N SER A 200 28.47 28.63 30.35
CA SER A 200 29.84 28.66 30.85
C SER A 200 30.23 30.06 31.35
N PHE A 201 29.96 31.10 30.55
CA PHE A 201 30.27 32.48 30.91
C PHE A 201 29.43 32.97 32.10
N SER A 202 28.14 32.66 32.13
CA SER A 202 27.27 33.03 33.25
C SER A 202 27.64 32.28 34.53
N THR A 203 28.02 31.01 34.44
CA THR A 203 28.50 30.22 35.59
C THR A 203 29.84 30.74 36.11
N PHE A 204 30.75 31.16 35.21
CA PHE A 204 32.01 31.79 35.59
C PHE A 204 31.81 33.12 36.32
N ILE A 205 30.92 33.98 35.81
CA ILE A 205 30.61 35.26 36.47
C ILE A 205 29.95 35.02 37.83
N ALA A 206 28.93 34.15 37.90
CA ALA A 206 28.28 33.82 39.16
C ALA A 206 29.25 33.20 40.18
N ALA A 207 30.22 32.40 39.73
CA ALA A 207 31.28 31.86 40.58
C ALA A 207 32.27 32.95 41.05
N SER A 208 32.62 33.89 40.18
CA SER A 208 33.50 35.03 40.54
C SER A 208 32.85 36.00 41.54
N GLU A 209 31.52 36.12 41.50
CA GLU A 209 30.71 36.88 42.46
C GLU A 209 30.40 36.07 43.75
N CYS A 210 30.98 34.88 43.91
CA CYS A 210 30.83 34.02 45.09
C CYS A 210 29.38 33.53 45.34
N HIS A 211 28.51 33.48 44.31
CA HIS A 211 27.09 33.14 44.46
C HIS A 211 26.82 31.68 44.84
N PHE A 212 27.74 30.75 44.54
CA PHE A 212 27.58 29.33 44.85
C PHE A 212 28.06 28.92 46.25
N LYS A 213 28.66 29.85 47.01
CA LYS A 213 29.22 29.60 48.35
C LYS A 213 28.21 30.00 49.42
N ARG A 214 27.93 29.13 50.41
CA ARG A 214 27.10 29.50 51.58
C ARG A 214 27.86 30.52 52.43
N VAL A 215 27.31 31.71 52.63
CA VAL A 215 27.83 32.67 53.62
C VAL A 215 27.46 32.14 55.00
N VAL A 216 28.39 31.47 55.66
CA VAL A 216 28.25 31.10 57.07
C VAL A 216 28.49 32.36 57.89
N VAL A 217 27.43 33.01 58.35
CA VAL A 217 27.54 33.97 59.46
C VAL A 217 27.56 33.14 60.73
N ALA A 218 28.74 32.69 61.13
CA ALA A 218 28.97 32.13 62.45
C ALA A 218 29.90 33.08 63.21
N ASP A 219 29.39 33.47 64.37
CA ASP A 219 29.98 34.36 65.37
C ASP A 219 31.39 33.91 65.77
N GLY A 220 32.34 34.84 65.79
CA GLY A 220 33.61 34.70 66.51
C GLY A 220 34.66 33.77 65.91
N ASP A 221 35.66 34.41 65.31
CA ASP A 221 37.09 34.07 65.33
C ASP A 221 37.72 33.34 64.13
N ARG A 222 38.80 33.97 63.67
CA ARG A 222 39.85 33.60 62.70
C ARG A 222 39.62 33.89 61.22
N ASP A 223 40.22 35.02 60.84
CA ASP A 223 40.75 35.36 59.53
C ASP A 223 41.43 34.17 58.83
N ASP A 224 40.88 33.78 57.68
CA ASP A 224 41.67 33.23 56.57
C ASP A 224 41.20 33.91 55.27
N ASP A 225 41.70 35.14 55.11
CA ASP A 225 41.46 36.03 53.97
C ASP A 225 42.30 35.59 52.77
N SER A 226 41.95 34.44 52.16
CA SER A 226 42.37 34.06 50.80
C SER A 226 41.57 32.90 50.20
N SER A 227 40.29 32.72 50.57
CA SER A 227 39.50 31.58 50.08
C SER A 227 38.87 31.85 48.70
N ASP A 228 39.56 31.37 47.66
CA ASP A 228 39.12 31.25 46.26
C ASP A 228 37.57 31.12 46.15
N CYS A 229 36.90 32.09 45.53
CA CYS A 229 35.43 32.06 45.34
C CYS A 229 34.97 30.87 44.47
N VAL A 230 35.89 30.28 43.71
CA VAL A 230 35.64 29.14 42.82
C VAL A 230 36.01 27.83 43.52
N ASP A 231 34.98 27.17 44.06
CA ASP A 231 35.11 25.85 44.66
C ASP A 231 35.52 24.77 43.65
N TYR A 232 36.14 23.69 44.12
CA TYR A 232 36.63 22.56 43.33
C TYR A 232 35.55 21.99 42.38
N TRP A 233 34.31 21.86 42.85
CA TRP A 233 33.19 21.37 42.05
C TRP A 233 32.79 22.31 40.91
N THR A 234 32.88 23.63 41.14
CA THR A 234 32.63 24.63 40.10
C THR A 234 33.71 24.57 39.01
N ARG A 235 34.97 24.25 39.38
CA ARG A 235 36.05 24.01 38.41
C ARG A 235 35.78 22.77 37.56
N ILE A 236 35.22 21.70 38.15
CA ILE A 236 34.80 20.51 37.39
C ILE A 236 33.72 20.87 36.38
N ASP A 237 32.70 21.64 36.77
CA ASP A 237 31.63 22.05 35.85
C ASP A 237 32.14 22.96 34.72
N LEU A 238 32.99 23.95 35.03
CA LEU A 238 33.64 24.80 34.03
C LEU A 238 34.55 23.98 33.08
N PHE A 239 35.25 22.98 33.60
CA PHE A 239 36.05 22.06 32.79
C PHE A 239 35.17 21.22 31.86
N LEU A 240 34.05 20.68 32.34
CA LEU A 240 33.11 19.92 31.51
C LEU A 240 32.47 20.81 30.43
N TYR A 241 32.12 22.06 30.74
CA TYR A 241 31.68 23.04 29.74
C TYR A 241 32.76 23.32 28.68
N PHE A 242 34.02 23.46 29.08
CA PHE A 242 35.14 23.65 28.16
C PHE A 242 35.31 22.45 27.21
N VAL A 243 35.29 21.22 27.77
CA VAL A 243 35.38 19.99 26.97
C VAL A 243 34.22 19.89 25.98
N ARG A 244 32.99 20.22 26.39
CA ARG A 244 31.81 20.26 25.48
C ARG A 244 31.99 21.23 24.34
N MET A 245 32.38 22.47 24.66
CA MET A 245 32.59 23.52 23.66
C MET A 245 33.66 23.11 22.65
N LEU A 246 34.76 22.51 23.10
CA LEU A 246 35.83 22.02 22.22
C LEU A 246 35.33 20.95 21.24
N HIS A 247 34.53 19.99 21.72
CA HIS A 247 33.98 18.93 20.87
C HIS A 247 32.89 19.45 19.92
N LEU A 248 32.05 20.41 20.35
CA LEU A 248 31.07 21.07 19.48
C LEU A 248 31.76 21.91 18.39
N LEU A 249 32.83 22.64 18.73
CA LEU A 249 33.67 23.34 17.75
C LEU A 249 34.32 22.38 16.75
N ALA A 250 34.80 21.23 17.22
CA ALA A 250 35.35 20.18 16.35
C ALA A 250 34.29 19.65 15.36
N LEU A 251 33.06 19.40 15.83
CA LEU A 251 31.94 18.97 14.98
C LEU A 251 31.59 20.03 13.91
N ILE A 252 31.50 21.29 14.31
CA ILE A 252 31.15 22.42 13.42
C ILE A 252 32.26 22.67 12.39
N SER A 253 33.52 22.68 12.81
CA SER A 253 34.68 22.92 11.94
C SER A 253 34.87 21.81 10.91
N LEU A 254 34.79 20.54 11.31
CA LEU A 254 34.87 19.40 10.38
C LEU A 254 33.75 19.42 9.33
N PHE A 255 32.52 19.76 9.73
CA PHE A 255 31.41 19.86 8.80
C PHE A 255 31.57 21.06 7.85
N SER A 256 31.98 22.22 8.37
CA SER A 256 32.18 23.44 7.58
C SER A 256 33.33 23.29 6.58
N LEU A 257 34.42 22.63 6.96
CA LEU A 257 35.52 22.31 6.06
C LEU A 257 35.06 21.40 4.92
N ALA A 258 34.32 20.33 5.22
CA ALA A 258 33.76 19.44 4.21
C ALA A 258 32.77 20.16 3.27
N TRP A 259 32.05 21.15 3.80
CA TRP A 259 31.14 21.98 3.00
C TRP A 259 31.91 22.90 2.03
N LEU A 260 32.94 23.58 2.51
CA LEU A 260 33.80 24.45 1.71
C LEU A 260 34.50 23.68 0.59
N LEU A 261 35.03 22.49 0.88
CA LEU A 261 35.63 21.61 -0.13
C LEU A 261 34.64 21.20 -1.23
N LYS A 262 33.36 20.96 -0.87
CA LYS A 262 32.31 20.68 -1.86
C LYS A 262 32.02 21.89 -2.75
N ILE A 263 31.94 23.10 -2.18
CA ILE A 263 31.71 24.33 -2.96
C ILE A 263 32.87 24.55 -3.92
N ARG A 264 34.12 24.40 -3.45
CA ARG A 264 35.32 24.54 -4.27
C ARG A 264 35.32 23.56 -5.45
N ARG A 265 35.09 22.27 -5.19
CA ARG A 265 34.98 21.24 -6.25
C ARG A 265 33.89 21.56 -7.28
N ARG A 266 32.73 22.09 -6.85
CA ARG A 266 31.67 22.51 -7.77
C ARG A 266 32.02 23.77 -8.56
N ALA A 267 32.79 24.68 -7.99
CA ALA A 267 33.29 25.86 -8.69
C ALA A 267 34.31 25.44 -9.75
N ASP A 268 35.22 24.51 -9.41
CA ASP A 268 36.18 23.92 -10.34
C ASP A 268 35.46 23.16 -11.47
N GLU A 269 34.47 22.31 -11.16
CA GLU A 269 33.63 21.62 -12.17
C GLU A 269 32.83 22.58 -13.06
N LYS A 270 32.44 23.76 -12.57
CA LYS A 270 31.76 24.79 -13.38
C LYS A 270 32.72 25.56 -14.26
N LEU A 271 33.94 25.81 -13.80
CA LEU A 271 35.01 26.42 -14.59
C LEU A 271 35.45 25.49 -15.74
N GLU A 272 35.55 24.19 -15.45
CA GLU A 272 35.94 23.16 -16.42
C GLU A 272 34.83 22.89 -17.47
N ASN A 273 33.55 22.86 -17.06
CA ASN A 273 32.43 22.76 -18.01
C ASN A 273 32.15 24.06 -18.77
N GLY A 274 32.49 25.22 -18.18
CA GLY A 274 32.36 26.52 -18.82
C GLY A 274 33.37 26.76 -19.94
N SER A 275 34.58 26.20 -19.84
CA SER A 275 35.57 26.22 -20.93
C SER A 275 35.25 25.20 -22.02
N ALA A 276 34.70 24.03 -21.67
CA ALA A 276 34.30 22.99 -22.63
C ALA A 276 33.06 23.34 -23.48
N ALA A 277 32.21 24.28 -23.03
CA ALA A 277 31.01 24.70 -23.76
C ALA A 277 31.28 25.64 -24.95
N ALA A 278 32.52 26.14 -25.11
CA ALA A 278 32.91 26.99 -26.24
C ALA A 278 33.51 26.20 -27.43
N GLU A 279 33.97 24.96 -27.21
CA GLU A 279 34.53 24.08 -28.25
C GLU A 279 33.69 22.80 -28.37
N SER A 280 32.52 22.90 -29.00
CA SER A 280 31.90 21.73 -29.66
C SER A 280 30.77 22.14 -30.60
N THR A 281 31.12 22.69 -31.76
CA THR A 281 30.32 22.51 -32.97
C THR A 281 30.53 21.08 -33.47
N PRO A 282 29.49 20.22 -33.53
CA PRO A 282 29.66 18.86 -34.02
C PRO A 282 29.56 18.87 -35.54
N LEU A 283 30.71 18.86 -36.21
CA LEU A 283 30.82 18.55 -37.63
C LEU A 283 31.49 17.18 -37.79
N LEU A 284 30.77 16.33 -38.51
CA LEU A 284 31.16 15.05 -39.09
C LEU A 284 31.27 13.80 -38.21
N ASN A 285 30.54 12.82 -38.72
CA ASN A 285 30.29 11.46 -38.29
C ASN A 285 31.56 10.60 -38.49
N GLY A 286 31.85 9.71 -37.54
CA GLY A 286 33.00 8.82 -37.60
C GLY A 286 32.85 7.64 -36.64
N SER A 287 32.02 6.69 -37.04
CA SER A 287 31.83 5.39 -36.40
C SER A 287 33.15 4.68 -36.06
N ARG A 288 33.36 4.31 -34.79
CA ARG A 288 33.95 3.00 -34.40
C ARG A 288 33.76 2.70 -32.90
N ARG A 289 33.29 1.47 -32.66
CA ARG A 289 33.20 0.77 -31.36
C ARG A 289 34.59 0.57 -30.75
N SER A 290 34.70 0.67 -29.43
CA SER A 290 35.59 -0.21 -28.66
C SER A 290 35.11 -0.32 -27.20
N TYR A 291 35.33 -1.51 -26.66
CA TYR A 291 34.97 -2.01 -25.34
C TYR A 291 35.78 -1.38 -24.20
N ASP A 292 35.16 -1.38 -23.02
CA ASP A 292 35.68 -1.50 -21.65
C ASP A 292 37.07 -0.95 -21.29
N THR A 293 37.12 -0.17 -20.21
CA THR A 293 37.93 -0.56 -19.05
C THR A 293 37.50 0.15 -17.77
N HIS A 294 37.35 -0.67 -16.72
CA HIS A 294 37.21 -0.32 -15.33
C HIS A 294 38.28 0.70 -14.88
N GLY A 295 37.84 1.73 -14.15
CA GLY A 295 38.74 2.60 -13.39
C GLY A 295 39.38 1.83 -12.23
N THR A 296 40.69 1.63 -12.32
CA THR A 296 41.57 1.34 -11.18
C THR A 296 42.10 2.65 -10.63
N ASN A 297 41.98 2.80 -9.30
CA ASN A 297 42.72 3.77 -8.51
C ASN A 297 44.23 3.51 -8.61
N GLY A 298 45.01 4.56 -8.85
CA GLY A 298 46.46 4.53 -8.81
C GLY A 298 47.05 5.79 -8.16
N ASN A 299 47.62 5.60 -6.97
CA ASN A 299 48.83 6.22 -6.38
C ASN A 299 48.78 5.99 -4.86
N GLY A 300 49.76 5.44 -4.15
CA GLY A 300 51.13 5.03 -4.45
C GLY A 300 51.93 5.22 -3.13
N ASN A 301 52.54 4.16 -2.58
CA ASN A 301 53.93 4.15 -2.08
C ASN A 301 54.34 2.84 -1.36
N ALA A 302 55.52 2.36 -1.78
CA ALA A 302 56.64 1.80 -1.01
C ALA A 302 56.60 0.40 -0.33
N ASN A 303 57.38 -0.50 -0.96
CA ASN A 303 58.48 -1.36 -0.44
C ASN A 303 58.26 -2.59 0.47
N ALA A 304 59.14 -3.58 0.18
CA ALA A 304 59.54 -4.80 0.91
C ALA A 304 58.59 -6.01 0.75
N SER A 305 58.87 -7.09 0.00
CA SER A 305 60.00 -8.06 -0.08
C SER A 305 59.62 -9.42 0.54
N ALA A 306 59.67 -10.44 -0.31
CA ALA A 306 60.13 -11.82 -0.08
C ALA A 306 59.31 -12.82 0.78
N ASN A 307 58.94 -13.90 0.06
CA ASN A 307 59.17 -15.34 0.35
C ASN A 307 58.37 -16.16 1.38
N ALA A 308 58.16 -17.42 0.92
CA ALA A 308 58.09 -18.70 1.65
C ALA A 308 56.78 -18.98 2.41
N ASN A 309 55.97 -19.98 2.02
CA ASN A 309 56.10 -21.47 2.04
C ASN A 309 55.34 -22.07 3.23
N GLU A 310 54.94 -23.34 3.04
CA GLU A 310 54.34 -24.31 3.97
C GLU A 310 52.79 -24.37 4.01
N THR A 311 52.12 -25.41 3.49
CA THR A 311 51.98 -26.82 3.97
C THR A 311 51.35 -26.87 5.38
N THR A 312 50.29 -27.60 5.73
CA THR A 312 49.69 -28.84 5.19
C THR A 312 48.36 -29.17 5.93
N ILE A 313 47.47 -29.90 5.24
CA ILE A 313 46.60 -31.02 5.70
C ILE A 313 45.40 -30.76 6.66
N GLY A 314 44.24 -31.28 6.23
CA GLY A 314 43.23 -31.84 7.15
C GLY A 314 41.77 -31.70 6.68
N GLY A 315 41.27 -32.67 5.88
CA GLY A 315 40.02 -32.55 5.14
C GLY A 315 38.70 -32.86 5.85
N LYS A 316 37.60 -32.57 5.14
CA LYS A 316 36.46 -33.48 4.92
C LYS A 316 35.58 -32.99 3.77
N GLN A 317 35.53 -33.79 2.71
CA GLN A 317 34.69 -33.61 1.53
C GLN A 317 33.21 -33.90 1.84
N ARG A 318 32.31 -33.08 1.31
CA ARG A 318 31.09 -33.59 0.65
C ARG A 318 30.75 -32.70 -0.55
N ARG A 319 30.83 -33.31 -1.73
CA ARG A 319 30.68 -32.72 -3.07
C ARG A 319 29.22 -32.30 -3.32
N SER A 320 29.02 -31.06 -3.76
CA SER A 320 27.86 -30.64 -4.54
C SER A 320 28.26 -30.72 -6.02
N MET A 321 27.57 -31.55 -6.81
CA MET A 321 27.70 -31.53 -8.26
C MET A 321 26.80 -30.43 -8.82
N SER A 322 27.43 -29.50 -9.52
CA SER A 322 26.81 -28.54 -10.41
C SER A 322 26.45 -29.20 -11.74
N ASN A 323 25.23 -28.99 -12.22
CA ASN A 323 24.99 -28.74 -13.64
C ASN A 323 23.55 -28.21 -13.84
N SER A 324 23.42 -26.89 -13.98
CA SER A 324 22.31 -26.29 -14.72
C SER A 324 22.84 -25.15 -15.58
N VAL A 325 22.73 -25.39 -16.89
CA VAL A 325 23.11 -24.52 -17.99
C VAL A 325 22.21 -23.28 -17.96
N LYS A 326 22.81 -22.09 -17.90
CA LYS A 326 22.14 -20.81 -18.17
C LYS A 326 22.30 -20.47 -19.66
N PRO A 327 21.23 -20.14 -20.41
CA PRO A 327 21.40 -19.51 -21.71
C PRO A 327 21.74 -18.03 -21.53
N ALA A 328 22.68 -17.57 -22.36
CA ALA A 328 23.11 -16.19 -22.47
C ALA A 328 22.00 -15.29 -23.02
N SER A 329 21.84 -14.11 -22.42
CA SER A 329 21.15 -12.98 -23.03
C SER A 329 22.07 -11.76 -22.99
N SER A 330 22.39 -11.23 -24.17
CA SER A 330 23.04 -9.94 -24.35
C SER A 330 22.18 -9.07 -25.27
N GLY A 331 21.95 -7.83 -24.84
CA GLY A 331 21.74 -6.70 -25.74
C GLY A 331 20.34 -6.45 -26.31
N SER A 332 19.42 -5.95 -25.50
CA SER A 332 18.60 -4.77 -25.85
C SER A 332 17.89 -4.29 -24.59
N GLY A 333 17.99 -3.00 -24.29
CA GLY A 333 17.26 -2.38 -23.20
C GLY A 333 15.76 -2.48 -23.48
N CYS A 334 15.12 -3.52 -22.98
CA CYS A 334 13.68 -3.53 -22.80
C CYS A 334 13.39 -2.58 -21.64
N ASN A 335 12.78 -1.45 -21.97
CA ASN A 335 12.00 -0.69 -21.01
C ASN A 335 11.11 -1.66 -20.21
N ASP A 336 11.09 -1.50 -18.89
CA ASP A 336 10.04 -2.04 -18.00
C ASP A 336 8.66 -1.41 -18.31
N ASP A 337 8.27 -1.30 -19.57
CA ASP A 337 7.01 -0.70 -20.02
C ASP A 337 5.94 -1.78 -20.22
N HIS A 338 5.73 -2.70 -19.27
CA HIS A 338 4.49 -3.52 -19.22
C HIS A 338 4.05 -3.96 -17.81
N ALA A 339 4.67 -3.47 -16.72
CA ALA A 339 4.07 -3.59 -15.39
C ALA A 339 3.00 -2.51 -15.24
N ALA A 340 1.79 -2.82 -15.69
CA ALA A 340 0.79 -1.78 -15.86
C ALA A 340 0.26 -1.21 -14.51
N PHE A 341 0.56 -1.84 -13.37
CA PHE A 341 0.63 -1.16 -12.08
C PHE A 341 2.10 -1.15 -11.67
N TYR A 342 2.63 0.01 -11.30
CA TYR A 342 4.01 0.13 -10.83
C TYR A 342 4.18 -0.82 -9.66
N ARG A 343 5.00 -1.87 -9.81
CA ARG A 343 5.47 -2.66 -8.67
C ARG A 343 6.49 -1.78 -7.96
N PRO A 344 6.18 -1.14 -6.81
CA PRO A 344 7.18 -0.37 -6.12
C PRO A 344 8.19 -1.38 -5.58
N SER A 345 9.34 -1.48 -6.25
CA SER A 345 10.45 -2.33 -5.82
C SER A 345 11.02 -1.85 -4.47
N LYS A 346 10.68 -0.62 -4.06
CA LYS A 346 10.84 -0.05 -2.72
C LYS A 346 9.59 0.76 -2.39
N LEU A 347 9.21 0.86 -1.11
CA LEU A 347 8.25 1.90 -0.70
C LEU A 347 8.77 3.23 -1.28
N PRO A 348 7.95 4.03 -1.97
CA PRO A 348 8.33 5.38 -2.27
C PRO A 348 8.67 6.01 -0.92
N ARG A 349 9.92 6.41 -0.69
CA ARG A 349 10.26 7.36 0.38
C ARG A 349 9.74 8.74 -0.02
N LYS A 350 8.46 8.81 -0.39
CA LYS A 350 7.70 10.03 -0.56
C LYS A 350 7.48 10.58 0.84
N THR A 351 7.69 11.88 1.02
CA THR A 351 7.41 12.50 2.31
C THR A 351 5.90 12.51 2.55
N TRP A 352 5.49 12.50 3.82
CA TRP A 352 4.07 12.62 4.21
C TRP A 352 3.35 13.76 3.49
N TRP A 353 4.06 14.86 3.22
CA TRP A 353 3.55 16.03 2.52
C TRP A 353 3.21 15.77 1.05
N GLU A 354 4.06 15.04 0.31
CA GLU A 354 3.79 14.69 -1.09
C GLU A 354 2.56 13.79 -1.21
N TYR A 355 2.38 12.91 -0.23
CA TYR A 355 1.19 12.08 -0.18
C TYR A 355 -0.05 12.88 0.15
N LEU A 356 -0.06 13.68 1.23
CA LEU A 356 -1.18 14.57 1.55
C LEU A 356 -1.59 15.44 0.34
N ARG A 357 -0.61 15.95 -0.42
CA ARG A 357 -0.86 16.68 -1.67
C ARG A 357 -1.47 15.81 -2.76
N GLY A 358 -1.00 14.57 -2.95
CA GLY A 358 -1.59 13.62 -3.90
C GLY A 358 -3.02 13.22 -3.53
N TYR A 359 -3.30 13.09 -2.23
CA TYR A 359 -4.63 12.75 -1.69
C TYR A 359 -5.60 13.93 -1.65
N SER A 360 -5.11 15.18 -1.71
CA SER A 360 -5.99 16.35 -1.87
C SER A 360 -6.89 16.28 -3.10
N LEU A 361 -6.51 15.49 -4.11
CA LEU A 361 -7.33 15.18 -5.28
C LEU A 361 -8.64 14.45 -4.94
N PHE A 362 -8.65 13.65 -3.87
CA PHE A 362 -9.84 12.94 -3.41
C PHE A 362 -10.72 13.81 -2.51
N PHE A 363 -10.22 14.96 -2.03
CA PHE A 363 -10.98 15.85 -1.15
C PHE A 363 -12.34 16.29 -1.72
N PRO A 364 -12.50 16.59 -3.03
CA PRO A 364 -13.81 16.87 -3.63
C PRO A 364 -14.78 15.67 -3.65
N TYR A 365 -14.30 14.45 -3.44
CA TYR A 365 -15.12 13.23 -3.31
C TYR A 365 -15.40 12.88 -1.85
N LEU A 366 -14.49 13.24 -0.94
CA LEU A 366 -14.61 13.03 0.50
C LEU A 366 -15.47 14.12 1.18
N TRP A 367 -15.45 15.35 0.67
CA TRP A 367 -16.23 16.44 1.24
C TRP A 367 -17.68 16.45 0.71
N PRO A 368 -18.70 16.37 1.58
CA PRO A 368 -20.10 16.41 1.20
C PRO A 368 -20.54 17.84 0.83
N LYS A 369 -20.16 18.31 -0.37
CA LYS A 369 -20.55 19.65 -0.87
C LYS A 369 -22.06 19.81 -1.01
N ASP A 370 -22.74 18.72 -1.39
CA ASP A 370 -24.12 18.76 -1.85
C ASP A 370 -25.15 18.70 -0.70
N SER A 371 -24.73 18.48 0.56
CA SER A 371 -25.65 18.40 1.69
C SER A 371 -25.16 19.16 2.93
N PHE A 372 -25.94 20.17 3.33
CA PHE A 372 -25.68 20.96 4.53
C PHE A 372 -25.71 20.12 5.82
N LYS A 373 -26.61 19.13 5.90
CA LYS A 373 -26.72 18.22 7.06
C LYS A 373 -25.42 17.46 7.32
N LEU A 374 -24.76 16.93 6.29
CA LEU A 374 -23.50 16.21 6.46
C LEU A 374 -22.36 17.17 6.84
N GLN A 375 -22.37 18.41 6.35
CA GLN A 375 -21.38 19.43 6.76
C GLN A 375 -21.53 19.78 8.25
N MET A 376 -22.77 19.91 8.74
CA MET A 376 -23.04 20.10 10.16
C MET A 376 -22.55 18.91 11.00
N HIS A 377 -22.73 17.67 10.55
CA HIS A 377 -22.18 16.50 11.24
C HIS A 377 -20.64 16.57 11.36
N VAL A 378 -19.94 16.97 10.29
CA VAL A 378 -18.48 17.13 10.32
C VAL A 378 -18.06 18.21 11.32
N MET A 379 -18.72 19.37 11.32
CA MET A 379 -18.43 20.44 12.27
C MET A 379 -18.67 19.99 13.72
N SER A 380 -19.79 19.31 13.99
CA SER A 380 -20.08 18.74 15.31
C SER A 380 -19.02 17.73 15.75
N CYS A 381 -18.48 16.91 14.84
CA CYS A 381 -17.38 16.01 15.15
C CYS A 381 -16.12 16.77 15.61
N PHE A 382 -15.76 17.89 14.98
CA PHE A 382 -14.61 18.71 15.42
C PHE A 382 -14.84 19.33 16.80
N VAL A 383 -16.05 19.81 17.09
CA VAL A 383 -16.42 20.31 18.43
C VAL A 383 -16.31 19.20 19.48
N LEU A 384 -16.79 18.00 19.18
CA LEU A 384 -16.71 16.85 20.09
C LEU A 384 -15.26 16.41 20.34
N ILE A 385 -14.37 16.49 19.34
CA ILE A 385 -12.93 16.24 19.53
C ILE A 385 -12.36 17.22 20.56
N MET A 386 -12.64 18.52 20.40
CA MET A 386 -12.14 19.55 21.33
C MET A 386 -12.67 19.33 22.74
N LEU A 387 -13.97 19.03 22.88
CA LEU A 387 -14.57 18.71 24.16
C LEU A 387 -13.93 17.47 24.81
N GLN A 388 -13.64 16.43 24.03
CA GLN A 388 -12.97 15.23 24.51
C GLN A 388 -11.56 15.54 25.07
N ARG A 389 -10.83 16.50 24.49
CA ARG A 389 -9.51 16.92 25.00
C ARG A 389 -9.64 17.64 26.34
N LEU A 390 -10.62 18.52 26.48
CA LEU A 390 -10.91 19.19 27.74
C LEU A 390 -11.25 18.18 28.85
N VAL A 391 -12.07 17.18 28.54
CA VAL A 391 -12.41 16.09 29.47
C VAL A 391 -11.15 15.27 29.84
N ASN A 392 -10.30 14.95 28.87
CA ASN A 392 -9.07 14.21 29.13
C ASN A 392 -8.14 14.94 30.11
N VAL A 393 -8.03 16.26 30.01
CA VAL A 393 -7.27 17.07 30.99
C VAL A 393 -7.98 17.18 32.34
N ALA A 394 -9.31 17.31 32.33
CA ALA A 394 -10.11 17.49 33.55
C ALA A 394 -10.10 16.24 34.45
N VAL A 395 -10.11 15.03 33.89
CA VAL A 395 -10.21 13.79 34.66
C VAL A 395 -9.09 13.63 35.69
N PRO A 396 -7.78 13.67 35.33
CA PRO A 396 -6.72 13.53 36.32
C PRO A 396 -6.74 14.64 37.37
N THR A 397 -7.08 15.88 36.98
CA THR A 397 -7.17 16.99 37.93
C THR A 397 -8.32 16.81 38.92
N GLN A 398 -9.43 16.22 38.49
CA GLN A 398 -10.56 15.92 39.36
C GLN A 398 -10.24 14.75 40.31
N ILE A 399 -9.47 13.75 39.86
CA ILE A 399 -8.96 12.69 40.73
C ILE A 399 -8.13 13.31 41.86
N GLY A 400 -7.23 14.25 41.56
CA GLY A 400 -6.46 14.97 42.57
C GLY A 400 -7.31 15.74 43.57
N ALA A 401 -8.34 16.46 43.09
CA ALA A 401 -9.27 17.18 43.95
C ALA A 401 -10.02 16.25 44.91
N VAL A 402 -10.52 15.12 44.41
CA VAL A 402 -11.19 14.10 45.25
C VAL A 402 -10.26 13.55 46.33
N VAL A 403 -9.00 13.27 45.99
CA VAL A 403 -8.02 12.76 46.97
C VAL A 403 -7.70 13.80 48.04
N ASN A 404 -7.53 15.07 47.66
CA ASN A 404 -7.28 16.15 48.62
C ASN A 404 -8.44 16.35 49.59
N ASP A 405 -9.68 16.30 49.10
CA ASP A 405 -10.86 16.38 49.95
C ASP A 405 -10.95 15.17 50.90
N LEU A 406 -10.70 13.96 50.39
CA LEU A 406 -10.65 12.74 51.22
C LEU A 406 -9.61 12.85 52.32
N GLU A 407 -8.41 13.36 52.03
CA GLU A 407 -7.36 13.56 53.03
C GLU A 407 -7.80 14.55 54.11
N SER A 408 -8.47 15.65 53.73
CA SER A 408 -8.98 16.64 54.69
C SER A 408 -10.05 16.05 55.62
N ILE A 409 -10.92 15.19 55.10
CA ILE A 409 -11.98 14.53 55.87
C ILE A 409 -11.39 13.46 56.79
N ILE A 410 -10.37 12.72 56.34
CA ILE A 410 -9.66 11.77 57.21
C ILE A 410 -9.04 12.51 58.41
N LYS A 411 -8.53 13.72 58.21
CA LYS A 411 -8.01 14.56 59.30
C LYS A 411 -9.12 15.04 60.25
N SER A 412 -10.27 15.49 59.73
CA SER A 412 -11.39 15.95 60.57
C SER A 412 -12.04 14.81 61.39
N VAL A 413 -12.23 13.65 60.78
CA VAL A 413 -12.77 12.47 61.49
C VAL A 413 -11.80 11.98 62.57
N LYS A 414 -10.49 12.00 62.30
CA LYS A 414 -9.47 11.71 63.33
C LYS A 414 -9.45 12.75 64.45
N ALA A 415 -9.84 13.99 64.17
CA ALA A 415 -9.95 15.07 65.16
C ALA A 415 -11.24 14.99 66.01
N GLY A 416 -12.15 14.04 65.72
CA GLY A 416 -13.34 13.76 66.51
C GLY A 416 -14.67 14.21 65.88
N ASP A 417 -14.66 14.79 64.67
CA ASP A 417 -15.89 15.22 64.00
C ASP A 417 -16.69 14.02 63.45
N PRO A 418 -18.03 13.98 63.63
CA PRO A 418 -18.85 12.88 63.12
C PRO A 418 -18.91 12.90 61.59
N LEU A 419 -18.62 11.76 60.96
CA LEU A 419 -18.72 11.59 59.51
C LEU A 419 -20.20 11.66 59.08
N THR A 420 -20.62 12.81 58.59
CA THR A 420 -21.98 13.04 58.06
C THR A 420 -21.96 13.08 56.53
N ILE A 421 -23.06 12.70 55.88
CA ILE A 421 -23.22 12.75 54.41
C ILE A 421 -22.93 14.16 53.84
N SER A 422 -23.18 15.22 54.61
CA SER A 422 -22.88 16.61 54.24
C SER A 422 -21.40 16.95 54.20
N VAL A 423 -20.56 16.21 54.94
CA VAL A 423 -19.10 16.40 55.01
C VAL A 423 -18.39 15.57 53.93
N PHE A 424 -19.00 14.48 53.45
CA PHE A 424 -18.44 13.65 52.39
C PHE A 424 -18.51 14.36 51.01
N PRO A 425 -17.47 14.33 50.15
CA PRO A 425 -17.37 15.19 48.97
C PRO A 425 -18.10 14.56 47.76
N ILE A 426 -19.39 14.21 47.93
CA ILE A 426 -20.23 13.54 46.92
C ILE A 426 -20.21 14.28 45.59
N LYS A 427 -20.25 15.62 45.63
CA LYS A 427 -20.18 16.47 44.44
C LYS A 427 -18.97 16.14 43.56
N ASN A 428 -17.78 16.00 44.15
CA ASN A 428 -16.55 15.78 43.40
C ASN A 428 -16.45 14.35 42.86
N PHE A 429 -17.03 13.37 43.56
CA PHE A 429 -17.21 12.01 43.06
C PHE A 429 -18.19 11.92 41.90
N LEU A 430 -19.34 12.62 41.97
CA LEU A 430 -20.31 12.65 40.88
C LEU A 430 -19.74 13.31 39.62
N ILE A 431 -19.00 14.42 39.78
CA ILE A 431 -18.30 15.07 38.66
C ILE A 431 -17.27 14.11 38.07
N LEU A 432 -16.48 13.41 38.89
CA LEU A 432 -15.51 12.43 38.40
C LEU A 432 -16.18 11.28 37.63
N GLY A 433 -17.25 10.71 38.17
CA GLY A 433 -18.03 9.66 37.51
C GLY A 433 -18.59 10.12 36.16
N PHE A 434 -19.16 11.34 36.11
CA PHE A 434 -19.62 11.94 34.86
C PHE A 434 -18.47 12.10 33.86
N LEU A 435 -17.33 12.65 34.27
CA LEU A 435 -16.17 12.81 33.40
C LEU A 435 -15.65 11.46 32.88
N TRP A 436 -15.62 10.40 33.69
CA TRP A 436 -15.27 9.05 33.24
C TRP A 436 -16.22 8.52 32.16
N THR A 437 -17.53 8.78 32.26
CA THR A 437 -18.47 8.37 31.20
C THR A 437 -18.26 9.11 29.89
N LEU A 438 -17.78 10.36 29.94
CA LEU A 438 -17.46 11.16 28.76
C LEU A 438 -16.08 10.82 28.16
N GLN A 439 -15.15 10.33 28.98
CA GLN A 439 -13.75 10.12 28.64
C GLN A 439 -13.52 8.89 27.74
N GLY A 440 -12.51 8.99 26.87
CA GLY A 440 -12.02 7.86 26.08
C GLY A 440 -12.69 7.71 24.70
N GLN A 441 -12.14 6.82 23.87
CA GLN A 441 -12.65 6.59 22.52
C GLN A 441 -14.01 5.88 22.51
N SER A 442 -14.23 5.00 23.51
CA SER A 442 -15.50 4.33 23.76
C SER A 442 -16.42 5.09 24.73
N GLY A 443 -15.97 6.23 25.27
CA GLY A 443 -16.80 7.11 26.09
C GLY A 443 -17.92 7.75 25.28
N LEU A 444 -18.89 8.36 25.96
CA LEU A 444 -20.11 8.89 25.35
C LEU A 444 -19.81 9.93 24.24
N LEU A 445 -18.83 10.81 24.45
CA LEU A 445 -18.40 11.79 23.44
C LEU A 445 -17.76 11.10 22.22
N GLY A 446 -16.92 10.09 22.44
CA GLY A 446 -16.26 9.33 21.39
C GLY A 446 -17.24 8.50 20.56
N ALA A 447 -18.20 7.87 21.23
CA ALA A 447 -19.28 7.10 20.61
C ALA A 447 -20.22 8.00 19.80
N PHE A 448 -20.64 9.14 20.34
CA PHE A 448 -21.50 10.09 19.64
C PHE A 448 -20.82 10.69 18.41
N ARG A 449 -19.52 11.05 18.52
CA ARG A 449 -18.70 11.45 17.37
C ARG A 449 -18.62 10.35 16.31
N SER A 450 -18.40 9.10 16.72
CA SER A 450 -18.37 7.95 15.80
C SER A 450 -19.71 7.81 15.06
N LEU A 451 -20.82 7.95 15.77
CA LEU A 451 -22.18 7.85 15.23
C LEU A 451 -22.48 8.96 14.22
N LEU A 452 -22.07 10.20 14.51
CA LEU A 452 -22.17 11.33 13.57
C LEU A 452 -21.27 11.16 12.34
N TRP A 453 -20.15 10.44 12.46
CA TRP A 453 -19.20 10.21 11.37
C TRP A 453 -19.67 9.12 10.39
N ILE A 454 -20.43 8.11 10.84
CA ILE A 454 -20.89 7.00 9.98
C ILE A 454 -21.53 7.50 8.67
N PRO A 455 -22.52 8.43 8.67
CA PRO A 455 -23.10 8.94 7.43
C PRO A 455 -22.09 9.63 6.50
N VAL A 456 -21.14 10.38 7.06
CA VAL A 456 -20.11 11.10 6.30
C VAL A 456 -19.14 10.11 5.64
N SER A 457 -18.74 9.09 6.40
CA SER A 457 -17.89 7.98 5.94
C SER A 457 -18.56 7.19 4.81
N GLN A 458 -19.84 6.85 4.95
CA GLN A 458 -20.61 6.13 3.92
C GLN A 458 -20.81 6.95 2.65
N HIS A 459 -21.10 8.26 2.79
CA HIS A 459 -21.19 9.18 1.64
C HIS A 459 -19.88 9.23 0.86
N SER A 460 -18.76 9.38 1.58
CA SER A 460 -17.41 9.38 1.01
C SER A 460 -17.08 8.07 0.28
N TYR A 461 -17.40 6.93 0.89
CA TYR A 461 -17.18 5.61 0.31
C TYR A 461 -17.97 5.39 -0.98
N ARG A 462 -19.26 5.74 -1.00
CA ARG A 462 -20.12 5.68 -2.20
C ARG A 462 -19.56 6.59 -3.29
N GLY A 463 -19.26 7.85 -2.99
CA GLY A 463 -18.75 8.81 -3.96
C GLY A 463 -17.44 8.36 -4.61
N LEU A 464 -16.50 7.86 -3.82
CA LEU A 464 -15.21 7.40 -4.31
C LEU A 464 -15.31 6.10 -5.13
N THR A 465 -16.04 5.09 -4.62
CA THR A 465 -16.15 3.79 -5.28
C THR A 465 -16.93 3.88 -6.59
N THR A 466 -18.03 4.63 -6.62
CA THR A 466 -18.79 4.85 -7.87
C THR A 466 -17.98 5.65 -8.89
N ALA A 467 -17.24 6.68 -8.46
CA ALA A 467 -16.36 7.42 -9.37
C ALA A 467 -15.26 6.53 -9.95
N ALA A 468 -14.65 5.67 -9.13
CA ALA A 468 -13.62 4.74 -9.58
C ALA A 468 -14.17 3.72 -10.58
N PHE A 469 -15.34 3.16 -10.30
CA PHE A 469 -16.03 2.22 -11.19
C PHE A 469 -16.37 2.87 -12.55
N ASN A 470 -16.95 4.06 -12.54
CA ASN A 470 -17.27 4.82 -13.75
C ASN A 470 -16.00 5.18 -14.54
N HIS A 471 -14.90 5.48 -13.84
CA HIS A 471 -13.63 5.75 -14.49
C HIS A 471 -13.07 4.52 -15.20
N VAL A 472 -13.10 3.34 -14.55
CA VAL A 472 -12.67 2.09 -15.19
C VAL A 472 -13.45 1.82 -16.47
N HIS A 473 -14.77 2.02 -16.45
CA HIS A 473 -15.60 1.88 -17.65
C HIS A 473 -15.34 2.93 -18.75
N SER A 474 -14.75 4.07 -18.38
CA SER A 474 -14.35 5.11 -19.35
C SER A 474 -13.00 4.83 -20.02
N LEU A 475 -12.20 3.87 -19.50
CA LEU A 475 -10.89 3.55 -20.05
C LEU A 475 -11.00 2.79 -21.39
N SER A 476 -9.95 2.91 -22.21
CA SER A 476 -9.89 2.28 -23.53
C SER A 476 -9.71 0.75 -23.45
N LEU A 477 -10.02 0.05 -24.55
CA LEU A 477 -9.94 -1.41 -24.63
C LEU A 477 -8.52 -1.94 -24.34
N ASP A 478 -7.47 -1.17 -24.67
CA ASP A 478 -6.08 -1.52 -24.36
C ASP A 478 -5.84 -1.75 -22.88
N PHE A 479 -6.43 -0.90 -22.04
CA PHE A 479 -6.34 -1.06 -20.60
C PHE A 479 -7.00 -2.38 -20.19
N HIS A 480 -8.16 -2.74 -20.75
CA HIS A 480 -8.86 -3.96 -20.37
C HIS A 480 -8.18 -5.25 -20.88
N LEU A 481 -7.56 -5.22 -22.06
CA LEU A 481 -6.86 -6.38 -22.63
C LEU A 481 -5.48 -6.61 -22.00
N SER A 482 -4.79 -5.54 -21.59
CA SER A 482 -3.46 -5.64 -20.97
C SER A 482 -3.50 -6.03 -19.49
N LYS A 483 -4.68 -6.04 -18.86
CA LYS A 483 -4.85 -6.19 -17.41
C LYS A 483 -5.62 -7.44 -17.05
N ARG A 484 -5.22 -8.06 -15.94
CA ARG A 484 -6.02 -9.09 -15.29
C ARG A 484 -7.20 -8.44 -14.58
N THR A 485 -8.42 -8.87 -14.88
CA THR A 485 -9.66 -8.33 -14.27
C THR A 485 -9.61 -8.35 -12.74
N GLY A 486 -9.07 -9.42 -12.13
CA GLY A 486 -8.90 -9.52 -10.69
C GLY A 486 -8.01 -8.43 -10.08
N GLU A 487 -6.99 -7.96 -10.78
CA GLU A 487 -6.12 -6.86 -10.31
C GLU A 487 -6.86 -5.52 -10.32
N VAL A 488 -7.67 -5.26 -11.35
CA VAL A 488 -8.50 -4.04 -11.46
C VAL A 488 -9.56 -4.02 -10.37
N LEU A 489 -10.25 -5.14 -10.14
CA LEU A 489 -11.25 -5.27 -9.07
C LEU A 489 -10.62 -5.12 -7.68
N SER A 490 -9.43 -5.71 -7.46
CA SER A 490 -8.64 -5.51 -6.24
C SER A 490 -8.28 -4.04 -6.02
N ALA A 491 -7.95 -3.28 -7.08
CA ALA A 491 -7.66 -1.86 -6.99
C ALA A 491 -8.91 -1.03 -6.65
N LEU A 492 -10.07 -1.36 -7.22
CA LEU A 492 -11.36 -0.72 -6.91
C LEU A 492 -11.75 -0.91 -5.43
N ASN A 493 -11.62 -2.14 -4.92
CA ASN A 493 -11.95 -2.48 -3.53
C ASN A 493 -11.04 -1.77 -2.51
N LYS A 494 -9.85 -1.32 -2.93
CA LYS A 494 -8.92 -0.55 -2.08
C LYS A 494 -9.32 0.91 -1.86
N GLY A 495 -10.41 1.38 -2.46
CA GLY A 495 -10.96 2.71 -2.20
C GLY A 495 -11.38 2.94 -0.75
N SER A 496 -11.83 1.90 -0.04
CA SER A 496 -12.16 1.97 1.40
C SER A 496 -10.97 2.41 2.25
N ALA A 497 -9.75 2.05 1.84
CA ALA A 497 -8.52 2.40 2.54
C ALA A 497 -8.28 3.92 2.58
N ILE A 498 -8.70 4.65 1.56
CA ILE A 498 -8.58 6.13 1.52
C ILE A 498 -9.45 6.77 2.61
N ASN A 499 -10.67 6.26 2.77
CA ASN A 499 -11.59 6.73 3.80
C ASN A 499 -11.05 6.43 5.21
N GLN A 500 -10.54 5.20 5.41
CA GLN A 500 -9.89 4.80 6.67
C GLN A 500 -8.66 5.66 6.97
N PHE A 501 -7.85 6.00 5.96
CA PHE A 501 -6.71 6.91 6.13
C PHE A 501 -7.16 8.29 6.62
N LEU A 502 -8.18 8.88 5.98
CA LEU A 502 -8.67 10.21 6.36
C LEU A 502 -9.22 10.21 7.79
N GLU A 503 -9.96 9.16 8.16
CA GLU A 503 -10.48 8.99 9.51
C GLU A 503 -9.34 8.93 10.55
N GLN A 504 -8.31 8.12 10.31
CA GLN A 504 -7.19 7.97 11.23
C GLN A 504 -6.40 9.27 11.40
N VAL A 505 -6.11 9.96 10.29
CA VAL A 505 -5.37 11.23 10.33
C VAL A 505 -6.17 12.30 11.10
N THR A 506 -7.47 12.41 10.84
CA THR A 506 -8.33 13.46 11.41
C THR A 506 -8.65 13.21 12.88
N PHE A 507 -8.99 11.98 13.26
CA PHE A 507 -9.53 11.69 14.60
C PHE A 507 -8.54 11.06 15.55
N GLN A 508 -7.37 10.64 15.08
CA GLN A 508 -6.38 10.00 15.96
C GLN A 508 -5.04 10.74 15.92
N VAL A 509 -4.49 11.06 14.75
CA VAL A 509 -3.16 11.70 14.66
C VAL A 509 -3.17 13.13 15.16
N PHE A 510 -4.06 13.94 14.58
CA PHE A 510 -4.11 15.34 14.94
C PHE A 510 -4.44 15.53 16.42
N PRO A 511 -5.46 14.83 16.98
CA PRO A 511 -5.73 14.86 18.41
C PRO A 511 -4.58 14.33 19.26
N MET A 512 -3.89 13.27 18.85
CA MET A 512 -2.73 12.74 19.59
C MET A 512 -1.57 13.74 19.64
N LEU A 513 -1.21 14.35 18.50
CA LEU A 513 -0.16 15.38 18.48
C LEU A 513 -0.57 16.56 19.35
N PHE A 514 -1.84 16.95 19.30
CA PHE A 514 -2.38 17.99 20.17
C PHE A 514 -2.33 17.60 21.66
N ASP A 515 -2.71 16.36 22.01
CA ASP A 515 -2.63 15.82 23.38
C ASP A 515 -1.19 15.88 23.90
N LEU A 516 -0.21 15.58 23.03
CA LEU A 516 1.21 15.64 23.34
C LEU A 516 1.64 17.04 23.76
N PHE A 517 1.33 18.05 22.94
CA PHE A 517 1.68 19.44 23.22
C PHE A 517 0.90 19.99 24.41
N LEU A 518 -0.39 19.67 24.50
CA LEU A 518 -1.25 20.04 25.61
C LEU A 518 -0.73 19.48 26.93
N SER A 519 -0.31 18.22 26.93
CA SER A 519 0.29 17.56 28.09
C SER A 519 1.52 18.29 28.61
N ILE A 520 2.51 18.53 27.75
CA ILE A 520 3.74 19.25 28.13
C ILE A 520 3.39 20.65 28.68
N SER A 521 2.45 21.35 28.04
CA SER A 521 2.00 22.68 28.45
C SER A 521 1.31 22.67 29.83
N VAL A 522 0.43 21.70 30.08
CA VAL A 522 -0.29 21.57 31.36
C VAL A 522 0.67 21.25 32.50
N PHE A 523 1.63 20.35 32.29
CA PHE A 523 2.65 20.04 33.29
C PHE A 523 3.53 21.24 33.62
N TYR A 524 3.92 22.02 32.59
CA TYR A 524 4.73 23.23 32.78
C TYR A 524 4.00 24.28 33.63
N VAL A 525 2.73 24.54 33.32
CA VAL A 525 1.94 25.58 34.00
C VAL A 525 1.53 25.16 35.42
N LYS A 526 1.14 23.89 35.65
CA LYS A 526 0.65 23.44 36.98
C LYS A 526 1.74 22.94 37.93
N TYR A 527 2.72 22.20 37.42
CA TYR A 527 3.65 21.44 38.26
C TYR A 527 5.10 21.95 38.18
N GLY A 528 5.44 22.75 37.17
CA GLY A 528 6.76 23.34 36.99
C GLY A 528 7.54 22.70 35.84
N ALA A 529 8.77 23.20 35.63
CA ALA A 529 9.59 22.83 34.48
C ALA A 529 10.07 21.37 34.57
N LEU A 530 10.41 20.90 35.77
CA LEU A 530 10.93 19.54 35.97
C LEU A 530 9.95 18.44 35.50
N TYR A 531 8.66 18.55 35.82
CA TYR A 531 7.68 17.56 35.39
C TYR A 531 7.36 17.65 33.90
N ALA A 532 7.33 18.87 33.35
CA ALA A 532 7.15 19.08 31.93
C ALA A 532 8.29 18.45 31.11
N GLU A 533 9.50 18.53 31.62
CA GLU A 533 10.68 17.96 31.01
C GLU A 533 10.70 16.44 31.07
N ILE A 534 10.40 15.82 32.24
CA ILE A 534 10.29 14.36 32.35
C ILE A 534 9.28 13.83 31.32
N ASN A 535 8.11 14.48 31.23
CA ASN A 535 7.07 14.12 30.27
C ASN A 535 7.52 14.32 28.81
N MET A 536 8.23 15.42 28.52
CA MET A 536 8.80 15.70 27.20
C MET A 536 9.83 14.64 26.80
N VAL A 537 10.75 14.28 27.69
CA VAL A 537 11.77 13.25 27.47
C VAL A 537 11.13 11.90 27.21
N ASP A 538 10.23 11.47 28.09
CA ASP A 538 9.54 10.18 27.97
C ASP A 538 8.78 10.08 26.64
N THR A 539 8.00 11.12 26.32
CA THR A 539 7.28 11.26 25.06
C THR A 539 8.20 11.20 23.84
N CYS A 540 9.27 11.99 23.80
CA CYS A 540 10.13 12.10 22.62
C CYS A 540 10.91 10.81 22.40
N TRP A 541 11.39 10.18 23.47
CA TRP A 541 12.08 8.90 23.40
C TRP A 541 11.13 7.78 22.97
N TYR A 542 9.91 7.75 23.50
CA TYR A 542 8.86 6.83 23.07
C TYR A 542 8.61 6.95 21.57
N LEU A 543 8.36 8.17 21.07
CA LEU A 543 8.08 8.41 19.66
C LEU A 543 9.28 8.00 18.78
N TYR A 544 10.50 8.34 19.19
CA TYR A 544 11.72 7.97 18.47
C TYR A 544 11.87 6.45 18.31
N MET A 545 11.80 5.71 19.43
CA MET A 545 11.91 4.25 19.44
C MET A 545 10.81 3.62 18.59
N THR A 546 9.59 4.11 18.74
CA THR A 546 8.42 3.63 17.98
C THR A 546 8.62 3.80 16.48
N ILE A 547 9.03 4.98 16.01
CA ILE A 547 9.25 5.24 14.58
C ILE A 547 10.37 4.35 14.05
N LYS A 548 11.46 4.20 14.79
CA LYS A 548 12.60 3.38 14.38
C LYS A 548 12.20 1.92 14.20
N MET A 549 11.58 1.33 15.23
CA MET A 549 11.11 -0.06 15.19
C MET A 549 10.02 -0.26 14.12
N ALA A 550 9.08 0.69 13.98
CA ALA A 550 8.07 0.65 12.93
C ALA A 550 8.69 0.70 11.52
N SER A 551 9.75 1.48 11.31
CA SER A 551 10.43 1.57 10.02
C SER A 551 11.13 0.28 9.62
N THR A 552 11.78 -0.43 10.55
CA THR A 552 12.41 -1.73 10.30
C THR A 552 11.37 -2.81 10.01
N ARG A 553 10.24 -2.81 10.72
CA ARG A 553 9.14 -3.76 10.52
C ARG A 553 8.44 -3.61 9.17
N ALA A 554 8.50 -2.43 8.55
CA ALA A 554 7.90 -2.21 7.24
C ALA A 554 8.46 -3.18 6.18
N ASP A 555 9.75 -3.50 6.24
CA ASP A 555 10.39 -4.47 5.34
C ASP A 555 9.93 -5.91 5.63
N GLN A 556 9.82 -6.30 6.91
CA GLN A 556 9.30 -7.61 7.32
C GLN A 556 7.84 -7.81 6.88
N ARG A 557 7.00 -6.77 7.05
CA ARG A 557 5.60 -6.80 6.62
C ARG A 557 5.46 -6.92 5.10
N ARG A 558 6.43 -6.39 4.36
CA ARG A 558 6.47 -6.51 2.90
C ARG A 558 6.80 -7.94 2.46
N GLU A 559 7.75 -8.59 3.13
CA GLU A 559 8.03 -10.02 2.93
C GLU A 559 6.76 -10.85 3.15
N MET A 560 6.05 -10.62 4.26
CA MET A 560 4.74 -11.23 4.55
C MET A 560 3.71 -10.97 3.44
N THR A 561 3.55 -9.71 3.00
CA THR A 561 2.55 -9.36 1.96
C THR A 561 2.89 -9.95 0.58
N ASN A 562 4.17 -10.19 0.30
CA ASN A 562 4.57 -10.86 -0.94
C ASN A 562 4.33 -12.37 -0.84
N ALA A 563 4.63 -12.99 0.30
CA ALA A 563 4.33 -14.40 0.55
C ALA A 563 2.82 -14.67 0.48
N ASP A 564 2.00 -13.79 1.07
CA ASP A 564 0.52 -13.81 1.01
C ASP A 564 0.01 -13.85 -0.45
N ARG A 565 0.58 -13.02 -1.33
CA ARG A 565 0.21 -13.02 -2.76
C ARG A 565 0.64 -14.28 -3.49
N GLU A 566 1.80 -14.85 -3.15
CA GLU A 566 2.26 -16.10 -3.77
C GLU A 566 1.38 -17.28 -3.33
N GLU A 567 0.99 -17.32 -2.06
CA GLU A 567 0.02 -18.29 -1.53
C GLU A 567 -1.34 -18.13 -2.21
N GLU A 568 -1.87 -16.90 -2.30
CA GLU A 568 -3.15 -16.62 -2.97
C GLU A 568 -3.10 -16.96 -4.47
N ALA A 569 -1.98 -16.72 -5.14
CA ALA A 569 -1.80 -17.06 -6.55
C ALA A 569 -1.83 -18.58 -6.79
N VAL A 570 -1.07 -19.36 -6.00
CA VAL A 570 -1.07 -20.83 -6.11
C VAL A 570 -2.46 -21.40 -5.83
N LYS A 571 -3.13 -20.89 -4.79
CA LYS A 571 -4.51 -21.26 -4.45
C LYS A 571 -5.48 -21.00 -5.61
N ASN A 572 -5.44 -19.82 -6.20
CA ASN A 572 -6.34 -19.44 -7.30
C ASN A 572 -6.04 -20.24 -8.58
N ASP A 573 -4.77 -20.43 -8.94
CA ASP A 573 -4.37 -21.21 -10.11
C ASP A 573 -4.84 -22.67 -10.00
N SER A 574 -4.73 -23.28 -8.81
CA SER A 574 -5.19 -24.65 -8.56
C SER A 574 -6.72 -24.77 -8.62
N ILE A 575 -7.46 -23.86 -7.97
CA ILE A 575 -8.94 -23.88 -7.97
C ILE A 575 -9.52 -23.58 -9.35
N SER A 576 -8.96 -22.60 -10.07
CA SER A 576 -9.41 -22.27 -11.42
C SER A 576 -9.12 -23.41 -12.42
N SER A 577 -8.09 -24.22 -12.16
CA SER A 577 -7.71 -25.36 -12.96
C SER A 577 -8.15 -26.70 -12.35
N TYR A 578 -9.25 -26.71 -11.59
CA TYR A 578 -9.74 -27.89 -10.85
C TYR A 578 -9.84 -29.15 -11.73
N GLU A 579 -10.41 -29.03 -12.93
CA GLU A 579 -10.54 -30.16 -13.86
C GLU A 579 -9.18 -30.72 -14.25
N THR A 580 -8.18 -29.86 -14.49
CA THR A 580 -6.81 -30.27 -14.84
C THR A 580 -6.15 -31.01 -13.68
N VAL A 581 -6.27 -30.50 -12.45
CA VAL A 581 -5.73 -31.17 -11.27
C VAL A 581 -6.33 -32.57 -11.12
N LYS A 582 -7.65 -32.71 -11.35
CA LYS A 582 -8.36 -34.00 -11.31
C LYS A 582 -8.00 -34.93 -12.48
N TYR A 583 -7.79 -34.41 -13.68
CA TYR A 583 -7.37 -35.22 -14.84
C TYR A 583 -6.01 -35.89 -14.63
N PHE A 584 -5.13 -35.24 -13.86
CA PHE A 584 -3.77 -35.74 -13.59
C PHE A 584 -3.60 -36.35 -12.19
N ASN A 585 -4.68 -36.48 -11.39
CA ASN A 585 -4.62 -36.91 -9.98
C ASN A 585 -3.50 -36.18 -9.19
N ALA A 586 -3.38 -34.87 -9.41
CA ALA A 586 -2.30 -34.04 -8.88
C ALA A 586 -2.66 -33.34 -7.55
N GLU A 587 -3.67 -33.83 -6.82
CA GLU A 587 -4.15 -33.19 -5.60
C GLU A 587 -3.08 -33.12 -4.51
N ASP A 588 -2.37 -34.23 -4.27
CA ASP A 588 -1.31 -34.27 -3.25
C ASP A 588 -0.14 -33.35 -3.63
N PHE A 589 0.17 -33.25 -4.93
CA PHE A 589 1.21 -32.35 -5.43
C PHE A 589 0.85 -30.88 -5.22
N GLU A 590 -0.36 -30.47 -5.62
CA GLU A 590 -0.82 -29.09 -5.42
C GLU A 590 -1.05 -28.78 -3.93
N SER A 591 -1.50 -29.76 -3.13
CA SER A 591 -1.60 -29.63 -1.67
C SER A 591 -0.23 -29.38 -1.02
N GLY A 592 0.80 -30.14 -1.40
CA GLY A 592 2.17 -29.93 -0.94
C GLY A 592 2.71 -28.55 -1.35
N ARG A 593 2.53 -28.17 -2.62
CA ARG A 593 2.93 -26.86 -3.14
C ARG A 593 2.24 -25.70 -2.41
N TYR A 594 0.96 -25.85 -2.07
CA TYR A 594 0.23 -24.88 -1.28
C TYR A 594 0.74 -24.83 0.16
N SER A 595 0.92 -25.98 0.80
CA SER A 595 1.45 -26.11 2.18
C SER A 595 2.81 -25.42 2.35
N ASP A 596 3.73 -25.57 1.38
CA ASP A 596 5.04 -24.90 1.39
C ASP A 596 4.91 -23.36 1.35
N LYS A 597 3.96 -22.86 0.56
CA LYS A 597 3.68 -21.42 0.47
C LYS A 597 3.01 -20.89 1.73
N VAL A 598 2.11 -21.67 2.34
CA VAL A 598 1.55 -21.39 3.66
C VAL A 598 2.66 -21.33 4.72
N GLY A 599 3.60 -22.28 4.74
CA GLY A 599 4.73 -22.28 5.68
C GLY A 599 5.64 -21.05 5.52
N THR A 600 5.90 -20.63 4.27
CA THR A 600 6.64 -19.39 3.99
C THR A 600 5.91 -18.17 4.51
N PHE A 601 4.60 -18.06 4.26
CA PHE A 601 3.74 -17.00 4.79
C PHE A 601 3.73 -16.97 6.32
N GLN A 602 3.54 -18.13 6.97
CA GLN A 602 3.53 -18.27 8.44
C GLN A 602 4.84 -17.82 9.06
N SER A 603 5.99 -18.20 8.47
CA SER A 603 7.31 -17.78 8.97
C SER A 603 7.51 -16.26 8.88
N ALA A 604 7.01 -15.63 7.81
CA ALA A 604 7.05 -14.20 7.62
C ALA A 604 6.08 -13.47 8.56
N GLU A 605 4.88 -14.02 8.77
CA GLU A 605 3.89 -13.51 9.71
C GLU A 605 4.41 -13.57 11.15
N ALA A 606 5.01 -14.69 11.56
CA ALA A 606 5.58 -14.87 12.90
C ALA A 606 6.67 -13.83 13.19
N LYS A 607 7.57 -13.53 12.23
CA LYS A 607 8.57 -12.45 12.36
C LYS A 607 7.90 -11.08 12.59
N VAL A 608 6.81 -10.78 11.88
CA VAL A 608 6.06 -9.52 12.02
C VAL A 608 5.38 -9.43 13.38
N GLN A 609 4.74 -10.52 13.84
CA GLN A 609 4.07 -10.58 15.13
C GLN A 609 5.08 -10.47 16.29
N LEU A 610 6.19 -11.21 16.23
CA LEU A 610 7.28 -11.11 17.22
C LEU A 610 7.84 -9.68 17.28
N GLY A 611 8.07 -9.07 16.11
CA GLY A 611 8.51 -7.67 16.04
C GLY A 611 7.50 -6.69 16.66
N MET A 612 6.19 -6.97 16.58
CA MET A 612 5.16 -6.16 17.23
C MET A 612 5.17 -6.33 18.75
N VAL A 613 5.30 -7.56 19.26
CA VAL A 613 5.40 -7.81 20.71
C VAL A 613 6.65 -7.15 21.29
N MET A 614 7.81 -7.28 20.63
CA MET A 614 9.05 -6.64 21.07
C MET A 614 8.94 -5.11 21.09
N MET A 615 8.26 -4.51 20.11
CA MET A 615 7.98 -3.08 20.11
C MET A 615 7.15 -2.67 21.33
N ASN A 616 6.07 -3.40 21.63
CA ASN A 616 5.22 -3.12 22.78
C ASN A 616 5.99 -3.24 24.11
N ILE A 617 6.89 -4.23 24.24
CA ILE A 617 7.74 -4.41 25.42
C ILE A 617 8.66 -3.20 25.61
N CYS A 618 9.40 -2.80 24.57
CA CYS A 618 10.31 -1.65 24.65
C CYS A 618 9.55 -0.35 24.97
N GLN A 619 8.39 -0.14 24.33
CA GLN A 619 7.52 1.00 24.59
C GLN A 619 7.01 1.04 26.03
N ALA A 620 6.57 -0.10 26.56
CA ALA A 620 6.10 -0.20 27.93
C ALA A 620 7.22 0.05 28.95
N ILE A 621 8.44 -0.43 28.70
CA ILE A 621 9.59 -0.19 29.59
C ILE A 621 9.92 1.30 29.68
N VAL A 622 10.04 1.97 28.52
CA VAL A 622 10.34 3.42 28.46
C VAL A 622 9.30 4.22 29.25
N PHE A 623 8.03 4.01 28.92
CA PHE A 623 6.93 4.77 29.49
C PHE A 623 6.76 4.53 31.00
N ASN A 624 6.88 3.27 31.43
CA ASN A 624 6.81 2.93 32.85
C ASN A 624 8.00 3.49 33.62
N LEU A 625 9.19 3.53 33.04
CA LEU A 625 10.35 4.13 33.69
C LEU A 625 10.13 5.64 33.91
N GLY A 626 9.67 6.37 32.89
CA GLY A 626 9.30 7.78 33.03
C GLY A 626 8.23 8.02 34.10
N ARG A 627 7.19 7.17 34.12
CA ARG A 627 6.13 7.21 35.14
C ARG A 627 6.63 6.90 36.55
N ILE A 628 7.50 5.90 36.72
CA ILE A 628 8.10 5.55 38.02
C ILE A 628 8.96 6.71 38.52
N THR A 629 9.79 7.30 37.65
CA THR A 629 10.62 8.46 38.00
C THR A 629 9.77 9.64 38.48
N ALA A 630 8.72 10.01 37.72
CA ALA A 630 7.82 11.08 38.14
C ALA A 630 7.08 10.76 39.45
N ALA A 631 6.67 9.51 39.65
CA ALA A 631 5.98 9.07 40.87
C ALA A 631 6.88 9.12 42.11
N ILE A 632 8.16 8.74 41.98
CA ILE A 632 9.14 8.80 43.07
C ILE A 632 9.43 10.26 43.44
N ILE A 633 9.70 11.12 42.45
CA ILE A 633 10.00 12.55 42.68
C ILE A 633 8.81 13.25 43.32
N CYS A 634 7.60 13.05 42.77
CA CYS A 634 6.40 13.64 43.34
C CYS A 634 6.09 13.08 44.73
N GLY A 635 6.27 11.77 44.95
CA GLY A 635 6.06 11.14 46.25
C GLY A 635 6.99 11.70 47.32
N TRP A 636 8.26 11.96 46.97
CA TRP A 636 9.20 12.64 47.85
C TRP A 636 8.76 14.07 48.17
N GLN A 637 8.34 14.86 47.16
CA GLN A 637 7.86 16.23 47.38
C GLN A 637 6.59 16.29 48.25
N VAL A 638 5.71 15.29 48.15
CA VAL A 638 4.55 15.14 49.04
C VAL A 638 4.99 14.78 50.46
N ALA A 639 5.95 13.86 50.63
CA ALA A 639 6.47 13.48 51.95
C ALA A 639 7.13 14.66 52.69
N VAL A 640 7.77 15.57 51.95
CA VAL A 640 8.38 16.81 52.47
C VAL A 640 7.34 17.93 52.69
N GLY A 641 6.11 17.77 52.19
CA GLY A 641 5.03 18.75 52.34
C GLY A 641 5.04 19.90 51.32
N LEU A 642 5.84 19.80 50.25
CA LEU A 642 5.88 20.79 49.16
C LEU A 642 4.67 20.70 48.21
N ARG A 643 4.00 19.53 48.19
CA ARG A 643 2.88 19.21 47.30
C ARG A 643 1.81 18.40 48.05
N THR A 644 0.60 18.39 47.52
CA THR A 644 -0.53 17.66 48.12
C THR A 644 -0.57 16.19 47.66
N THR A 645 -1.19 15.30 48.44
CA THR A 645 -1.35 13.88 48.06
C THR A 645 -2.12 13.73 46.74
N GLY A 646 -3.09 14.62 46.47
CA GLY A 646 -3.83 14.66 45.21
C GLY A 646 -2.98 15.03 43.99
N ASP A 647 -1.90 15.79 44.16
CA ASP A 647 -0.95 16.09 43.08
C ASP A 647 -0.25 14.82 42.59
N TRP A 648 0.13 13.92 43.50
CA TRP A 648 0.73 12.64 43.15
C TRP A 648 -0.20 11.79 42.29
N PHE A 649 -1.47 11.65 42.70
CA PHE A 649 -2.46 10.92 41.91
C PHE A 649 -2.73 11.59 40.56
N THR A 650 -2.73 12.92 40.51
CA THR A 650 -2.92 13.67 39.25
C THR A 650 -1.78 13.38 38.28
N VAL A 651 -0.52 13.53 38.72
CA VAL A 651 0.67 13.29 37.91
C VAL A 651 0.70 11.85 37.38
N VAL A 652 0.51 10.85 38.25
CA VAL A 652 0.55 9.43 37.86
C VAL A 652 -0.60 9.05 36.93
N SER A 653 -1.82 9.56 37.20
CA SER A 653 -2.99 9.28 36.36
C SER A 653 -2.89 9.94 35.00
N TYR A 654 -2.40 11.19 34.94
CA TYR A 654 -2.22 11.90 33.68
C TYR A 654 -1.15 11.24 32.82
N LEU A 655 0.00 10.86 33.40
CA LEU A 655 1.00 10.08 32.68
C LEU A 655 0.41 8.75 32.19
N THR A 656 -0.33 8.01 33.02
CA THR A 656 -0.98 6.76 32.57
C THR A 656 -1.95 6.98 31.39
N GLN A 657 -2.68 8.10 31.38
CA GLN A 657 -3.60 8.45 30.29
C GLN A 657 -2.87 8.70 28.95
N LEU A 658 -1.68 9.31 28.98
CA LEU A 658 -0.88 9.59 27.78
C LEU A 658 -0.42 8.32 27.04
N GLN A 659 -0.37 7.19 27.73
CA GLN A 659 0.00 5.92 27.12
C GLN A 659 -0.97 5.51 25.99
N GLY A 660 -2.26 5.82 26.12
CA GLY A 660 -3.28 5.44 25.14
C GLY A 660 -3.01 6.00 23.74
N PRO A 661 -2.97 7.34 23.57
CA PRO A 661 -2.64 7.97 22.30
C PRO A 661 -1.25 7.54 21.76
N LEU A 662 -0.25 7.41 22.64
CA LEU A 662 1.10 6.98 22.25
C LEU A 662 1.13 5.55 21.69
N ASN A 663 0.45 4.59 22.35
CA ASN A 663 0.32 3.22 21.86
C ASN A 663 -0.33 3.16 20.47
N PHE A 664 -1.30 4.02 20.22
CA PHE A 664 -1.92 4.13 18.90
C PHE A 664 -0.92 4.57 17.84
N PHE A 665 0.04 5.46 18.15
CA PHE A 665 1.03 5.96 17.19
C PHE A 665 1.88 4.86 16.52
N GLY A 666 2.27 3.83 17.27
CA GLY A 666 3.03 2.70 16.73
C GLY A 666 2.26 1.85 15.72
N THR A 667 0.93 1.81 15.86
CA THR A 667 0.02 1.17 14.90
C THR A 667 -0.34 2.12 13.75
N PHE A 668 -0.52 3.40 14.06
CA PHE A 668 -0.84 4.47 13.11
C PHE A 668 0.14 4.50 11.93
N TYR A 669 1.45 4.54 12.21
CA TYR A 669 2.47 4.64 11.17
C TYR A 669 2.29 3.57 10.09
N ARG A 670 2.00 2.33 10.51
CA ARG A 670 1.72 1.19 9.63
C ARG A 670 0.38 1.33 8.93
N THR A 671 -0.70 1.59 9.67
CA THR A 671 -2.04 1.55 9.09
C THR A 671 -2.21 2.64 8.05
N VAL A 672 -1.63 3.81 8.31
CA VAL A 672 -1.60 4.87 7.32
C VAL A 672 -0.70 4.53 6.15
N GLN A 673 0.51 3.99 6.33
CA GLN A 673 1.32 3.54 5.20
C GLN A 673 0.57 2.52 4.33
N GLN A 674 -0.12 1.56 4.95
CA GLN A 674 -0.91 0.55 4.24
C GLN A 674 -2.08 1.17 3.49
N ALA A 675 -2.79 2.09 4.13
CA ALA A 675 -3.90 2.81 3.53
C ALA A 675 -3.43 3.70 2.37
N MET A 676 -2.26 4.31 2.51
CA MET A 676 -1.61 5.13 1.48
C MET A 676 -1.12 4.29 0.29
N ILE A 677 -0.56 3.09 0.52
CA ILE A 677 -0.15 2.16 -0.55
C ILE A 677 -1.37 1.62 -1.28
N SER A 678 -2.42 1.29 -0.53
CA SER A 678 -3.67 0.78 -1.09
C SER A 678 -4.39 1.85 -1.92
N GLY A 679 -4.43 3.08 -1.43
CA GLY A 679 -4.95 4.23 -2.16
C GLY A 679 -4.05 4.70 -3.30
N GLU A 680 -2.73 4.42 -3.27
CA GLU A 680 -1.83 4.73 -4.39
C GLU A 680 -2.23 3.97 -5.66
N ARG A 681 -2.66 2.71 -5.54
CA ARG A 681 -3.17 1.95 -6.69
C ARG A 681 -4.44 2.56 -7.28
N LEU A 682 -5.35 3.01 -6.41
CA LEU A 682 -6.55 3.69 -6.86
C LEU A 682 -6.21 5.04 -7.51
N LEU A 683 -5.26 5.79 -6.94
CA LEU A 683 -4.77 7.03 -7.53
C LEU A 683 -4.05 6.81 -8.86
N GLU A 684 -3.27 5.74 -9.01
CA GLU A 684 -2.66 5.33 -10.28
C GLU A 684 -3.75 5.02 -11.30
N LEU A 685 -4.80 4.30 -10.90
CA LEU A 685 -5.94 4.03 -11.77
C LEU A 685 -6.61 5.32 -12.25
N PHE A 686 -6.91 6.27 -11.36
CA PHE A 686 -7.46 7.59 -11.70
C PHE A 686 -6.55 8.45 -12.60
N LYS A 687 -5.24 8.18 -12.62
CA LYS A 687 -4.26 8.86 -13.46
C LYS A 687 -4.21 8.31 -14.88
N ILE A 688 -4.72 7.11 -15.12
CA ILE A 688 -4.75 6.56 -16.47
C ILE A 688 -5.77 7.37 -17.26
N GLN A 689 -5.33 7.94 -18.37
CA GLN A 689 -6.24 8.64 -19.28
C GLN A 689 -6.69 7.67 -20.36
N PRO A 690 -7.97 7.69 -20.76
CA PRO A 690 -8.44 6.95 -21.91
C PRO A 690 -7.73 7.40 -23.18
N THR A 691 -7.35 6.44 -24.03
CA THR A 691 -6.71 6.73 -25.33
C THR A 691 -7.66 7.44 -26.30
N VAL A 692 -8.95 7.07 -26.25
CA VAL A 692 -10.00 7.58 -27.13
C VAL A 692 -10.93 8.46 -26.30
N VAL A 693 -11.04 9.74 -26.66
CA VAL A 693 -11.87 10.74 -25.98
C VAL A 693 -12.64 11.54 -27.02
N ASP A 694 -13.86 11.95 -26.69
CA ASP A 694 -14.61 12.90 -27.51
C ASP A 694 -13.84 14.22 -27.62
N THR A 695 -13.75 14.77 -28.84
CA THR A 695 -13.18 16.11 -29.04
C THR A 695 -14.09 17.15 -28.35
N PRO A 696 -13.54 18.30 -27.88
CA PRO A 696 -14.34 19.29 -27.14
C PRO A 696 -15.58 19.81 -27.88
N ASN A 697 -15.57 19.76 -29.22
CA ASN A 697 -16.67 20.19 -30.09
C ASN A 697 -17.38 19.01 -30.78
N ALA A 698 -17.26 17.79 -30.25
CA ALA A 698 -17.87 16.62 -30.84
C ALA A 698 -19.41 16.76 -30.92
N LYS A 699 -19.97 16.49 -32.10
CA LYS A 699 -21.42 16.58 -32.35
C LYS A 699 -22.06 15.19 -32.27
N PRO A 700 -23.32 15.07 -31.82
CA PRO A 700 -24.03 13.81 -31.94
C PRO A 700 -24.27 13.46 -33.41
N LEU A 701 -24.17 12.17 -33.74
CA LEU A 701 -24.58 11.64 -35.03
C LEU A 701 -26.11 11.54 -35.07
N GLU A 702 -26.75 12.51 -35.74
CA GLU A 702 -28.19 12.58 -35.96
C GLU A 702 -28.52 12.28 -37.44
N ASN A 703 -29.63 11.58 -37.69
CA ASN A 703 -30.13 11.20 -39.03
C ASN A 703 -29.11 10.45 -39.88
N PHE A 704 -28.75 9.24 -39.44
CA PHE A 704 -27.74 8.40 -40.07
C PHE A 704 -28.33 7.44 -41.11
N GLN A 705 -27.83 7.50 -42.35
CA GLN A 705 -28.26 6.67 -43.49
C GLN A 705 -27.52 5.34 -43.59
N GLY A 706 -26.31 5.22 -43.04
CA GLY A 706 -25.55 3.96 -43.04
C GLY A 706 -24.32 3.95 -43.96
N HIS A 707 -23.90 5.10 -44.49
CA HIS A 707 -22.74 5.18 -45.37
C HIS A 707 -21.44 5.19 -44.57
N ILE A 708 -20.50 4.33 -44.95
CA ILE A 708 -19.20 4.20 -44.28
C ILE A 708 -18.09 4.36 -45.30
N LYS A 709 -17.14 5.26 -45.03
CA LYS A 709 -15.97 5.46 -45.88
C LYS A 709 -14.68 5.40 -45.07
N TRP A 710 -13.74 4.61 -45.56
CA TRP A 710 -12.39 4.48 -45.05
C TRP A 710 -11.45 5.09 -46.06
N ASP A 711 -10.62 6.04 -45.62
CA ASP A 711 -9.66 6.74 -46.48
C ASP A 711 -8.25 6.68 -45.87
N ASN A 712 -7.40 5.87 -46.49
CA ASN A 712 -5.97 5.71 -46.23
C ASN A 712 -5.65 5.41 -44.76
N VAL A 713 -6.44 4.54 -44.13
CA VAL A 713 -6.33 4.27 -42.70
C VAL A 713 -5.14 3.37 -42.38
N SER A 714 -4.28 3.85 -41.49
CA SER A 714 -3.18 3.07 -40.92
C SER A 714 -3.29 3.03 -39.40
N PHE A 715 -2.94 1.89 -38.80
CA PHE A 715 -3.00 1.71 -37.34
C PHE A 715 -2.03 0.63 -36.85
N SER A 716 -1.45 0.86 -35.67
CA SER A 716 -0.60 -0.10 -34.95
C SER A 716 -0.97 -0.20 -33.46
N TYR A 717 -1.17 -1.42 -32.94
CA TYR A 717 -1.36 -1.63 -31.48
C TYR A 717 -0.07 -1.36 -30.69
N ASP A 718 1.07 -1.71 -31.28
CA ASP A 718 2.41 -1.35 -30.85
C ASP A 718 3.16 -0.86 -32.09
N ARG A 719 3.95 0.21 -31.94
CA ARG A 719 4.75 0.83 -33.01
C ARG A 719 5.64 -0.17 -33.75
N ARG A 720 5.96 -1.30 -33.12
CA ARG A 720 6.78 -2.38 -33.69
C ARG A 720 6.07 -3.18 -34.78
N ARG A 721 4.73 -3.27 -34.77
CA ARG A 721 3.98 -4.08 -35.75
C ARG A 721 2.67 -3.40 -36.15
N PRO A 722 2.61 -2.77 -37.34
CA PRO A 722 1.36 -2.20 -37.85
C PRO A 722 0.34 -3.30 -38.16
N ALA A 723 -0.89 -3.07 -37.72
CA ALA A 723 -2.02 -3.98 -37.89
C ALA A 723 -2.85 -3.65 -39.14
N LEU A 724 -2.98 -2.37 -39.48
CA LEU A 724 -3.59 -1.86 -40.72
C LEU A 724 -2.62 -0.92 -41.42
N ARG A 725 -2.57 -0.97 -42.75
CA ARG A 725 -1.68 -0.17 -43.60
C ARG A 725 -2.47 0.35 -44.80
N ASN A 726 -2.67 1.67 -44.85
CA ASN A 726 -3.28 2.36 -45.98
C ASN A 726 -4.57 1.70 -46.50
N VAL A 727 -5.50 1.40 -45.58
CA VAL A 727 -6.76 0.73 -45.91
C VAL A 727 -7.80 1.75 -46.37
N SER A 728 -8.31 1.57 -47.58
CA SER A 728 -9.32 2.45 -48.19
C SER A 728 -10.43 1.62 -48.83
N PHE A 729 -11.68 1.87 -48.43
CA PHE A 729 -12.87 1.25 -49.01
C PHE A 729 -14.13 2.02 -48.60
N GLU A 730 -15.24 1.70 -49.24
CA GLU A 730 -16.54 2.33 -48.99
C GLU A 730 -17.61 1.25 -48.89
N CYS A 731 -18.57 1.44 -47.98
CA CYS A 731 -19.77 0.62 -47.82
C CYS A 731 -20.98 1.54 -48.01
N LEU A 732 -21.81 1.23 -49.01
CA LEU A 732 -23.00 2.01 -49.32
C LEU A 732 -24.15 1.67 -48.35
N PRO A 733 -25.06 2.62 -48.07
CA PRO A 733 -26.26 2.36 -47.26
C PRO A 733 -27.04 1.13 -47.75
N GLY A 734 -27.42 0.25 -46.82
CA GLY A 734 -28.27 -0.91 -47.13
C GLY A 734 -27.57 -2.06 -47.88
N THR A 735 -26.26 -1.96 -48.12
CA THR A 735 -25.46 -3.01 -48.76
C THR A 735 -24.75 -3.89 -47.73
N THR A 736 -24.39 -5.10 -48.15
CA THR A 736 -23.61 -6.04 -47.36
C THR A 736 -22.15 -6.09 -47.83
N THR A 737 -21.25 -5.75 -46.92
CA THR A 737 -19.80 -5.86 -47.13
C THR A 737 -19.21 -6.98 -46.27
N ALA A 738 -18.63 -7.97 -46.94
CA ALA A 738 -17.94 -9.09 -46.32
C ALA A 738 -16.41 -8.89 -46.29
N PHE A 739 -15.77 -9.29 -45.20
CA PHE A 739 -14.31 -9.24 -45.01
C PHE A 739 -13.74 -10.65 -44.85
N VAL A 740 -12.75 -10.98 -45.69
CA VAL A 740 -12.07 -12.28 -45.67
C VAL A 740 -10.56 -12.13 -45.73
N GLY A 741 -9.85 -13.16 -45.29
CA GLY A 741 -8.39 -13.17 -45.27
C GLY A 741 -7.86 -14.14 -44.22
N GLU A 742 -6.56 -14.39 -44.26
CA GLU A 742 -5.87 -15.25 -43.29
C GLU A 742 -5.99 -14.73 -41.85
N SER A 743 -5.74 -15.61 -40.87
CA SER A 743 -5.62 -15.20 -39.48
C SER A 743 -4.53 -14.15 -39.32
N GLY A 744 -4.81 -13.08 -38.58
CA GLY A 744 -3.90 -11.93 -38.45
C GLY A 744 -3.92 -10.94 -39.63
N GLY A 745 -4.81 -11.09 -40.62
CA GLY A 745 -4.93 -10.17 -41.76
C GLY A 745 -5.47 -8.77 -41.45
N GLY A 746 -5.95 -8.50 -40.22
CA GLY A 746 -6.47 -7.20 -39.79
C GLY A 746 -8.00 -7.08 -39.62
N LYS A 747 -8.76 -8.14 -39.92
CA LYS A 747 -10.24 -8.19 -39.90
C LYS A 747 -10.87 -7.67 -38.59
N SER A 748 -10.54 -8.30 -37.45
CA SER A 748 -11.06 -7.88 -36.14
C SER A 748 -10.59 -6.46 -35.74
N THR A 749 -9.45 -6.00 -36.26
CA THR A 749 -8.96 -4.63 -36.04
C THR A 749 -9.85 -3.60 -36.74
N LEU A 750 -10.38 -3.92 -37.92
CA LEU A 750 -11.37 -3.06 -38.61
C LEU A 750 -12.64 -2.89 -37.78
N PHE A 751 -13.18 -4.00 -37.25
CA PHE A 751 -14.37 -3.96 -36.40
C PHE A 751 -14.14 -3.15 -35.12
N ARG A 752 -12.95 -3.29 -34.52
CA ARG A 752 -12.56 -2.50 -33.35
C ARG A 752 -12.49 -0.99 -33.65
N HIS A 753 -12.06 -0.59 -34.84
CA HIS A 753 -12.06 0.81 -35.27
C HIS A 753 -13.47 1.32 -35.62
N MET A 754 -14.30 0.50 -36.28
CA MET A 754 -15.71 0.85 -36.51
C MET A 754 -16.46 1.15 -35.21
N PHE A 755 -16.23 0.35 -34.17
CA PHE A 755 -16.81 0.62 -32.85
C PHE A 755 -16.09 1.72 -32.05
N ARG A 756 -15.06 2.34 -32.66
CA ARG A 756 -14.18 3.36 -32.07
C ARG A 756 -13.63 2.91 -30.71
N TYR A 757 -13.12 1.67 -30.64
CA TYR A 757 -12.26 1.25 -29.54
C TYR A 757 -10.86 1.84 -29.66
N TYR A 758 -10.46 2.15 -30.90
CA TYR A 758 -9.22 2.78 -31.30
C TYR A 758 -9.52 3.89 -32.29
N ASP A 759 -8.73 4.96 -32.24
CA ASP A 759 -8.67 5.96 -33.30
C ASP A 759 -7.53 5.58 -34.26
N CYS A 760 -7.68 5.93 -35.54
CA CYS A 760 -6.62 5.72 -36.54
C CYS A 760 -5.40 6.62 -36.29
N ASP A 761 -4.20 6.08 -36.54
CA ASP A 761 -2.93 6.80 -36.48
C ASP A 761 -2.81 7.79 -37.66
N GLU A 762 -3.15 7.29 -38.86
CA GLU A 762 -3.19 8.04 -40.12
C GLU A 762 -4.47 7.72 -40.88
N GLY A 763 -4.90 8.62 -41.77
CA GLY A 763 -6.14 8.50 -42.54
C GLY A 763 -7.40 8.90 -41.76
N THR A 764 -8.56 8.69 -42.38
CA THR A 764 -9.86 9.08 -41.81
C THR A 764 -10.92 7.98 -42.00
N ILE A 765 -11.83 7.92 -41.04
CA ILE A 765 -13.02 7.08 -41.08
C ILE A 765 -14.22 8.02 -41.01
N GLU A 766 -15.09 7.95 -42.01
CA GLU A 766 -16.25 8.82 -42.15
C GLU A 766 -17.55 8.01 -42.10
N LEU A 767 -18.54 8.55 -41.39
CA LEU A 767 -19.93 8.07 -41.35
C LEU A 767 -20.82 9.15 -41.96
N ASP A 768 -21.49 8.84 -43.07
CA ASP A 768 -22.25 9.82 -43.90
C ASP A 768 -21.44 11.11 -44.19
N GLY A 769 -20.15 10.96 -44.52
CA GLY A 769 -19.24 12.08 -44.80
C GLY A 769 -18.77 12.88 -43.58
N LYS A 770 -19.09 12.46 -42.36
CA LYS A 770 -18.60 13.08 -41.11
C LYS A 770 -17.51 12.21 -40.49
N ASN A 771 -16.36 12.80 -40.16
CA ASN A 771 -15.28 12.07 -39.50
C ASN A 771 -15.72 11.56 -38.12
N VAL A 772 -15.48 10.28 -37.85
CA VAL A 772 -15.80 9.62 -36.58
C VAL A 772 -15.16 10.30 -35.37
N LYS A 773 -14.00 10.95 -35.53
CA LYS A 773 -13.30 11.70 -34.46
C LYS A 773 -14.08 12.94 -34.00
N ASP A 774 -14.90 13.53 -34.87
CA ASP A 774 -15.68 14.74 -34.60
C ASP A 774 -17.10 14.43 -34.10
N LEU A 775 -17.42 13.15 -33.93
CA LEU A 775 -18.70 12.68 -33.42
C LEU A 775 -18.58 12.21 -31.98
N THR A 776 -19.67 12.25 -31.21
CA THR A 776 -19.67 11.69 -29.85
C THR A 776 -19.66 10.16 -29.89
N ILE A 777 -18.79 9.50 -29.11
CA ILE A 777 -18.66 8.04 -29.05
C ILE A 777 -20.02 7.37 -28.78
N GLN A 778 -20.81 7.93 -27.88
CA GLN A 778 -22.12 7.40 -27.51
C GLN A 778 -23.08 7.37 -28.71
N SER A 779 -23.11 8.43 -29.53
CA SER A 779 -24.01 8.50 -30.69
C SER A 779 -23.60 7.52 -31.78
N VAL A 780 -22.30 7.37 -32.04
CA VAL A 780 -21.76 6.39 -33.00
C VAL A 780 -22.12 4.96 -32.56
N ARG A 781 -21.80 4.59 -31.31
CA ARG A 781 -22.06 3.23 -30.80
C ARG A 781 -23.55 2.90 -30.65
N ARG A 782 -24.43 3.90 -30.53
CA ARG A 782 -25.88 3.69 -30.52
C ARG A 782 -26.37 3.13 -31.87
N HIS A 783 -25.80 3.59 -32.98
CA HIS A 783 -26.19 3.18 -34.33
C HIS A 783 -25.52 1.89 -34.83
N ILE A 784 -24.63 1.28 -34.03
CA ILE A 784 -23.88 0.07 -34.40
C ILE A 784 -24.27 -1.10 -33.51
N GLY A 785 -24.77 -2.19 -34.08
CA GLY A 785 -24.95 -3.47 -33.42
C GLY A 785 -23.79 -4.41 -33.70
N VAL A 786 -23.43 -5.24 -32.73
CA VAL A 786 -22.32 -6.18 -32.85
C VAL A 786 -22.77 -7.54 -32.35
N VAL A 787 -22.61 -8.56 -33.19
CA VAL A 787 -22.68 -9.97 -32.79
C VAL A 787 -21.23 -10.47 -32.72
N PRO A 788 -20.64 -10.58 -31.52
CA PRO A 788 -19.26 -11.01 -31.37
C PRO A 788 -19.14 -12.53 -31.57
N GLN A 789 -17.92 -12.98 -31.89
CA GLN A 789 -17.59 -14.40 -31.97
C GLN A 789 -17.92 -15.13 -30.66
N ASP A 790 -17.36 -14.63 -29.55
CA ASP A 790 -17.61 -15.14 -28.20
C ASP A 790 -18.66 -14.28 -27.49
N THR A 791 -19.88 -14.81 -27.41
CA THR A 791 -20.96 -14.13 -26.67
C THR A 791 -20.86 -14.41 -25.18
N THR A 792 -20.69 -13.36 -24.39
CA THR A 792 -20.77 -13.40 -22.94
C THR A 792 -22.18 -13.09 -22.44
N LEU A 793 -22.59 -13.83 -21.40
CA LEU A 793 -23.84 -13.61 -20.68
C LEU A 793 -23.50 -13.17 -19.27
N PHE A 794 -24.26 -12.20 -18.76
CA PHE A 794 -24.22 -11.85 -17.36
C PHE A 794 -24.79 -12.99 -16.53
N ASN A 795 -24.26 -13.16 -15.32
CA ASN A 795 -24.75 -14.10 -14.31
C ASN A 795 -26.09 -13.62 -13.73
N GLU A 796 -27.12 -13.61 -14.57
CA GLU A 796 -28.44 -13.02 -14.35
C GLU A 796 -29.48 -13.74 -15.24
N SER A 797 -30.75 -13.38 -15.11
CA SER A 797 -31.82 -13.95 -15.94
C SER A 797 -31.63 -13.73 -17.45
N LEU A 798 -32.22 -14.60 -18.28
CA LEU A 798 -32.29 -14.40 -19.72
C LEU A 798 -32.97 -13.08 -20.10
N MET A 799 -34.05 -12.71 -19.39
CA MET A 799 -34.74 -11.43 -19.58
C MET A 799 -33.80 -10.24 -19.36
N TYR A 800 -33.01 -10.25 -18.28
CA TYR A 800 -32.01 -9.22 -18.02
C TYR A 800 -30.98 -9.16 -19.15
N ASN A 801 -30.47 -10.33 -19.55
CA ASN A 801 -29.48 -10.44 -20.63
C ASN A 801 -30.02 -9.90 -21.97
N LEU A 802 -31.30 -10.09 -22.29
CA LEU A 802 -31.93 -9.60 -23.52
C LEU A 802 -32.21 -8.09 -23.47
N LYS A 803 -32.82 -7.61 -22.37
CA LYS A 803 -33.08 -6.17 -22.14
C LYS A 803 -31.80 -5.35 -21.97
N TYR A 804 -30.64 -5.98 -21.76
CA TYR A 804 -29.36 -5.28 -21.74
C TYR A 804 -29.09 -4.46 -23.02
N ALA A 805 -29.60 -4.90 -24.17
CA ALA A 805 -29.45 -4.18 -25.43
C ALA A 805 -30.35 -2.92 -25.53
N ASN A 806 -31.52 -2.98 -24.93
CA ASN A 806 -32.48 -1.88 -24.84
C ASN A 806 -33.31 -2.05 -23.54
N PRO A 807 -32.93 -1.34 -22.45
CA PRO A 807 -33.59 -1.49 -21.15
C PRO A 807 -35.09 -1.17 -21.16
N ASP A 808 -35.50 -0.28 -22.07
CA ASP A 808 -36.89 0.17 -22.22
C ASP A 808 -37.75 -0.79 -23.06
N ALA A 809 -37.18 -1.89 -23.56
CA ALA A 809 -37.91 -2.87 -24.36
C ALA A 809 -39.03 -3.54 -23.55
N THR A 810 -40.22 -3.57 -24.15
CA THR A 810 -41.37 -4.33 -23.63
C THR A 810 -41.11 -5.82 -23.75
N GLU A 811 -41.77 -6.63 -22.91
CA GLU A 811 -41.63 -8.08 -22.97
C GLU A 811 -42.04 -8.66 -24.32
N LYS A 812 -43.08 -8.10 -24.96
CA LYS A 812 -43.51 -8.48 -26.30
C LYS A 812 -42.40 -8.25 -27.33
N GLN A 813 -41.74 -7.09 -27.30
CA GLN A 813 -40.59 -6.81 -28.19
C GLN A 813 -39.44 -7.80 -27.96
N VAL A 814 -39.19 -8.19 -26.71
CA VAL A 814 -38.19 -9.21 -26.37
C VAL A 814 -38.57 -10.57 -26.97
N GLN A 815 -39.83 -10.98 -26.86
CA GLN A 815 -40.32 -12.23 -27.44
C GLN A 815 -40.24 -12.22 -28.97
N ASP A 816 -40.67 -11.13 -29.61
CA ASP A 816 -40.62 -10.97 -31.07
C ASP A 816 -39.16 -11.02 -31.58
N ALA A 817 -38.23 -10.36 -30.89
CA ALA A 817 -36.81 -10.44 -31.21
C ALA A 817 -36.23 -11.85 -31.03
N CYS A 818 -36.64 -12.57 -29.99
CA CYS A 818 -36.23 -13.96 -29.77
C CYS A 818 -36.82 -14.93 -30.82
N ARG A 819 -38.02 -14.65 -31.35
CA ARG A 819 -38.61 -15.40 -32.46
C ARG A 819 -37.84 -15.16 -33.75
N ALA A 820 -37.53 -13.90 -34.04
CA ALA A 820 -36.70 -13.54 -35.19
C ALA A 820 -35.28 -14.14 -35.13
N ALA A 821 -34.74 -14.35 -33.93
CA ALA A 821 -33.46 -15.03 -33.71
C ALA A 821 -33.56 -16.56 -33.52
N SER A 822 -34.73 -17.16 -33.73
CA SER A 822 -34.99 -18.61 -33.58
C SER A 822 -34.55 -19.20 -32.23
N ILE A 823 -34.77 -18.48 -31.13
CA ILE A 823 -34.44 -18.95 -29.76
C ILE A 823 -35.64 -18.95 -28.81
N HIS A 824 -36.76 -18.34 -29.18
CA HIS A 824 -37.96 -18.25 -28.33
C HIS A 824 -38.43 -19.62 -27.81
N ASP A 825 -38.63 -20.60 -28.69
CA ASP A 825 -39.15 -21.91 -28.31
C ASP A 825 -38.18 -22.66 -27.39
N ARG A 826 -36.87 -22.48 -27.63
CA ARG A 826 -35.84 -23.03 -26.75
C ARG A 826 -35.88 -22.39 -25.36
N ILE A 827 -36.07 -21.08 -25.27
CA ILE A 827 -36.22 -20.39 -23.99
C ILE A 827 -37.46 -20.91 -23.26
N MET A 828 -38.58 -21.05 -23.97
CA MET A 828 -39.84 -21.57 -23.40
C MET A 828 -39.74 -23.03 -22.95
N SER A 829 -38.77 -23.80 -23.48
CA SER A 829 -38.50 -25.17 -23.00
C SER A 829 -37.80 -25.23 -21.64
N PHE A 830 -37.25 -24.12 -21.16
CA PHE A 830 -36.64 -24.06 -19.82
C PHE A 830 -37.71 -23.94 -18.74
N PRO A 831 -37.51 -24.52 -17.54
CA PRO A 831 -38.48 -24.49 -16.46
C PRO A 831 -38.95 -23.07 -16.07
N ASP A 832 -38.02 -22.11 -16.03
CA ASP A 832 -38.29 -20.71 -15.66
C ASP A 832 -38.42 -19.79 -16.88
N ALA A 833 -38.48 -20.35 -18.10
CA ALA A 833 -38.53 -19.61 -19.36
C ALA A 833 -37.54 -18.42 -19.42
N TYR A 834 -38.03 -17.20 -19.60
CA TYR A 834 -37.21 -15.97 -19.66
C TYR A 834 -36.58 -15.58 -18.31
N HIS A 835 -37.07 -16.10 -17.19
CA HIS A 835 -36.49 -15.86 -15.87
C HIS A 835 -35.37 -16.85 -15.51
N THR A 836 -35.11 -17.83 -16.37
CA THR A 836 -34.00 -18.77 -16.23
C THR A 836 -32.69 -18.03 -16.03
N GLN A 837 -32.00 -18.35 -14.93
CA GLN A 837 -30.69 -17.81 -14.59
C GLN A 837 -29.63 -18.42 -15.51
N VAL A 838 -28.86 -17.58 -16.19
CA VAL A 838 -27.78 -18.01 -17.11
C VAL A 838 -26.43 -17.44 -16.67
N GLY A 839 -25.35 -17.91 -17.28
CA GLY A 839 -23.98 -17.46 -17.02
C GLY A 839 -23.06 -18.61 -16.56
N GLU A 840 -21.99 -18.27 -15.84
CA GLU A 840 -21.02 -19.25 -15.31
C GLU A 840 -21.60 -20.10 -14.17
N ARG A 841 -22.54 -19.54 -13.39
CA ARG A 841 -23.16 -20.19 -12.23
C ARG A 841 -24.61 -20.65 -12.46
N GLY A 842 -25.16 -20.35 -13.64
CA GLY A 842 -26.54 -20.68 -14.03
C GLY A 842 -26.61 -21.76 -15.10
N LEU A 843 -27.76 -21.87 -15.79
CA LEU A 843 -27.92 -22.75 -16.94
C LEU A 843 -26.91 -22.38 -18.03
N ARG A 844 -26.10 -23.37 -18.44
CA ARG A 844 -25.12 -23.18 -19.52
C ARG A 844 -25.82 -23.38 -20.86
N LEU A 845 -26.01 -22.28 -21.59
CA LEU A 845 -26.43 -22.32 -22.99
C LEU A 845 -25.30 -22.88 -23.87
N SER A 846 -25.68 -23.59 -24.94
CA SER A 846 -24.74 -24.02 -25.98
C SER A 846 -24.14 -22.81 -26.70
N GLY A 847 -23.01 -22.98 -27.41
CA GLY A 847 -22.37 -21.90 -28.17
C GLY A 847 -23.35 -21.24 -29.16
N GLY A 848 -24.10 -22.06 -29.90
CA GLY A 848 -25.12 -21.58 -30.83
C GLY A 848 -26.31 -20.88 -30.17
N GLU A 849 -26.75 -21.36 -29.01
CA GLU A 849 -27.78 -20.67 -28.22
C GLU A 849 -27.30 -19.30 -27.74
N LYS A 850 -26.06 -19.18 -27.25
CA LYS A 850 -25.48 -17.89 -26.85
C LYS A 850 -25.42 -16.92 -28.04
N GLN A 851 -25.01 -17.38 -29.22
CA GLN A 851 -24.99 -16.55 -30.42
C GLN A 851 -26.39 -16.07 -30.81
N ARG A 852 -27.41 -16.94 -30.76
CA ARG A 852 -28.81 -16.53 -30.98
C ARG A 852 -29.28 -15.47 -29.98
N VAL A 853 -28.87 -15.55 -28.70
CA VAL A 853 -29.13 -14.47 -27.72
C VAL A 853 -28.44 -13.16 -28.14
N ALA A 854 -27.21 -13.20 -28.68
CA ALA A 854 -26.54 -12.00 -29.20
C ALA A 854 -27.21 -11.41 -30.44
N ILE A 855 -27.75 -12.26 -31.32
CA ILE A 855 -28.56 -11.82 -32.47
C ILE A 855 -29.84 -11.14 -31.97
N ALA A 856 -30.57 -11.75 -31.03
CA ALA A 856 -31.77 -11.15 -30.42
C ALA A 856 -31.46 -9.79 -29.76
N ARG A 857 -30.34 -9.67 -29.05
CA ARG A 857 -29.84 -8.37 -28.51
C ARG A 857 -29.63 -7.34 -29.60
N THR A 858 -29.06 -7.74 -30.74
CA THR A 858 -28.81 -6.84 -31.86
C THR A 858 -30.11 -6.38 -32.51
N ILE A 859 -31.10 -7.26 -32.64
CA ILE A 859 -32.45 -6.91 -33.12
C ILE A 859 -33.12 -5.90 -32.17
N LEU A 860 -33.06 -6.15 -30.85
CA LEU A 860 -33.64 -5.26 -29.84
C LEU A 860 -33.01 -3.86 -29.80
N LYS A 861 -31.73 -3.77 -30.17
CA LYS A 861 -31.00 -2.50 -30.26
C LYS A 861 -31.43 -1.68 -31.49
N ASP A 862 -31.95 -2.32 -32.53
CA ASP A 862 -32.32 -1.74 -33.83
C ASP A 862 -31.29 -0.75 -34.42
N PRO A 863 -30.04 -1.20 -34.67
CA PRO A 863 -28.98 -0.35 -35.19
C PRO A 863 -29.12 -0.14 -36.71
N LYS A 864 -28.44 0.89 -37.25
CA LYS A 864 -28.33 1.14 -38.70
C LYS A 864 -27.14 0.42 -39.35
N ILE A 865 -26.09 0.14 -38.57
CA ILE A 865 -24.98 -0.72 -38.95
C ILE A 865 -25.03 -1.99 -38.11
N ILE A 866 -24.92 -3.14 -38.75
CA ILE A 866 -24.80 -4.43 -38.06
C ILE A 866 -23.42 -5.01 -38.38
N MET A 867 -22.69 -5.40 -37.34
CA MET A 867 -21.39 -6.05 -37.46
C MET A 867 -21.47 -7.48 -36.95
N LEU A 868 -21.09 -8.44 -37.80
CA LEU A 868 -21.10 -9.87 -37.49
C LEU A 868 -19.66 -10.41 -37.52
N ASP A 869 -19.13 -10.75 -36.35
CA ASP A 869 -17.75 -11.25 -36.21
C ASP A 869 -17.78 -12.77 -36.06
N GLU A 870 -17.61 -13.50 -37.17
CA GLU A 870 -17.62 -14.98 -37.20
C GLU A 870 -18.87 -15.61 -36.53
N ALA A 871 -20.01 -14.93 -36.62
CA ALA A 871 -21.24 -15.23 -35.88
C ALA A 871 -21.86 -16.60 -36.17
N THR A 872 -21.44 -17.31 -37.23
CA THR A 872 -21.94 -18.67 -37.55
C THR A 872 -20.93 -19.79 -37.31
N SER A 873 -19.71 -19.46 -36.87
CA SER A 873 -18.62 -20.43 -36.74
C SER A 873 -18.88 -21.53 -35.70
N ALA A 874 -19.65 -21.22 -34.66
CA ALA A 874 -19.97 -22.13 -33.56
C ALA A 874 -21.30 -22.89 -33.74
N LEU A 875 -21.98 -22.69 -34.89
CA LEU A 875 -23.25 -23.34 -35.21
C LEU A 875 -23.03 -24.64 -35.99
N ASP A 876 -23.88 -25.63 -35.72
CA ASP A 876 -24.03 -26.81 -36.56
C ASP A 876 -24.63 -26.45 -37.93
N THR A 877 -24.30 -27.23 -38.97
CA THR A 877 -24.59 -26.89 -40.37
C THR A 877 -26.08 -26.72 -40.68
N HIS A 878 -26.97 -27.46 -40.02
CA HIS A 878 -28.42 -27.34 -40.23
C HIS A 878 -28.97 -26.04 -39.62
N THR A 879 -28.55 -25.74 -38.39
CA THR A 879 -28.94 -24.51 -37.70
C THR A 879 -28.29 -23.26 -38.32
N GLU A 880 -27.11 -23.42 -38.96
CA GLU A 880 -26.42 -22.34 -39.66
C GLU A 880 -27.22 -21.80 -40.85
N GLN A 881 -27.86 -22.65 -41.66
CA GLN A 881 -28.67 -22.21 -42.80
C GLN A 881 -29.90 -21.41 -42.35
N GLU A 882 -30.64 -21.92 -41.36
CA GLU A 882 -31.80 -21.21 -40.80
C GLU A 882 -31.42 -19.84 -40.22
N ILE A 883 -30.26 -19.77 -39.55
CA ILE A 883 -29.78 -18.52 -38.96
C ILE A 883 -29.26 -17.57 -40.05
N GLN A 884 -28.59 -18.06 -41.09
CA GLN A 884 -28.15 -17.22 -42.22
C GLN A 884 -29.35 -16.52 -42.86
N ASP A 885 -30.41 -17.26 -43.19
CA ASP A 885 -31.61 -16.68 -43.80
C ASP A 885 -32.22 -15.57 -42.93
N ASN A 886 -32.23 -15.76 -41.61
CA ASN A 886 -32.73 -14.76 -40.67
C ASN A 886 -31.77 -13.58 -40.51
N VAL A 887 -30.45 -13.81 -40.53
CA VAL A 887 -29.42 -12.78 -40.48
C VAL A 887 -29.49 -11.87 -41.72
N TRP A 888 -29.72 -12.43 -42.90
CA TRP A 888 -29.92 -11.66 -44.13
C TRP A 888 -31.18 -10.79 -44.06
N LYS A 889 -32.30 -11.33 -43.57
CA LYS A 889 -33.53 -10.55 -43.31
C LYS A 889 -33.31 -9.41 -42.31
N ILE A 890 -32.47 -9.63 -41.28
CA ILE A 890 -32.09 -8.58 -40.33
C ILE A 890 -31.23 -7.51 -41.02
N GLY A 891 -30.47 -7.86 -42.07
CA GLY A 891 -29.70 -6.93 -42.88
C GLY A 891 -30.55 -6.03 -43.79
N GLU A 892 -31.81 -6.38 -44.09
CA GLU A 892 -32.65 -5.59 -45.00
C GLU A 892 -32.83 -4.15 -44.51
N GLY A 893 -32.50 -3.19 -45.37
CA GLY A 893 -32.57 -1.75 -45.06
C GLY A 893 -31.50 -1.25 -44.08
N ARG A 894 -30.49 -2.06 -43.77
CA ARG A 894 -29.37 -1.74 -42.86
C ARG A 894 -28.03 -2.03 -43.54
N THR A 895 -26.97 -1.32 -43.15
CA THR A 895 -25.62 -1.60 -43.66
C THR A 895 -25.02 -2.77 -42.89
N LEU A 896 -24.75 -3.88 -43.57
CA LEU A 896 -24.27 -5.11 -42.95
C LEU A 896 -22.76 -5.30 -43.19
N LEU A 897 -21.99 -5.44 -42.12
CA LEU A 897 -20.56 -5.76 -42.16
C LEU A 897 -20.35 -7.16 -41.57
N MET A 898 -19.77 -8.08 -42.34
CA MET A 898 -19.56 -9.46 -41.89
C MET A 898 -18.11 -9.88 -42.04
N ILE A 899 -17.52 -10.45 -40.99
CA ILE A 899 -16.27 -11.20 -41.08
C ILE A 899 -16.62 -12.67 -41.22
N ALA A 900 -16.16 -13.29 -42.31
CA ALA A 900 -16.42 -14.68 -42.59
C ALA A 900 -15.16 -15.53 -42.51
N HIS A 901 -15.25 -16.61 -41.74
CA HIS A 901 -14.29 -17.72 -41.77
C HIS A 901 -14.70 -18.79 -42.79
N ARG A 902 -16.00 -18.94 -43.05
CA ARG A 902 -16.54 -19.80 -44.09
C ARG A 902 -16.93 -18.92 -45.28
N LEU A 903 -16.26 -19.08 -46.40
CA LEU A 903 -16.52 -18.26 -47.59
C LEU A 903 -17.92 -18.49 -48.17
N SER A 904 -18.53 -19.65 -47.95
CA SER A 904 -19.89 -19.98 -48.40
C SER A 904 -20.96 -19.06 -47.82
N THR A 905 -20.70 -18.45 -46.66
CA THR A 905 -21.67 -17.58 -45.97
C THR A 905 -21.71 -16.16 -46.54
N ILE A 906 -20.81 -15.81 -47.45
CA ILE A 906 -20.66 -14.46 -48.00
C ILE A 906 -20.74 -14.42 -49.52
N THR A 907 -21.16 -15.52 -50.15
CA THR A 907 -21.38 -15.59 -51.60
C THR A 907 -22.42 -14.56 -52.08
N HIS A 908 -23.39 -14.23 -51.22
CA HIS A 908 -24.45 -13.26 -51.48
C HIS A 908 -24.10 -11.81 -51.08
N ALA A 909 -22.87 -11.53 -50.64
CA ALA A 909 -22.48 -10.18 -50.28
C ALA A 909 -22.34 -9.29 -51.53
N ASP A 910 -22.88 -8.07 -51.47
CA ASP A 910 -22.76 -7.06 -52.53
C ASP A 910 -21.29 -6.68 -52.79
N GLN A 911 -20.46 -6.77 -51.74
CA GLN A 911 -19.04 -6.48 -51.81
C GLN A 911 -18.24 -7.40 -50.90
N ILE A 912 -17.18 -8.00 -51.44
CA ILE A 912 -16.20 -8.78 -50.67
C ILE A 912 -14.86 -8.05 -50.69
N ILE A 913 -14.27 -7.85 -49.51
CA ILE A 913 -12.95 -7.24 -49.29
C ILE A 913 -11.99 -8.31 -48.78
N VAL A 914 -10.93 -8.56 -49.55
CA VAL A 914 -9.88 -9.52 -49.20
C VAL A 914 -8.71 -8.79 -48.56
N LEU A 915 -8.47 -9.08 -47.28
CA LEU A 915 -7.40 -8.50 -46.47
C LEU A 915 -6.23 -9.46 -46.35
N HIS A 916 -5.02 -8.92 -46.57
CA HIS A 916 -3.78 -9.65 -46.32
C HIS A 916 -2.74 -8.71 -45.71
N ALA A 917 -2.10 -9.17 -44.63
CA ALA A 917 -1.07 -8.42 -43.91
C ALA A 917 -1.44 -6.95 -43.57
N GLY A 918 -2.73 -6.69 -43.28
CA GLY A 918 -3.23 -5.36 -42.93
C GLY A 918 -3.53 -4.44 -44.12
N THR A 919 -3.50 -4.95 -45.35
CA THR A 919 -3.82 -4.20 -46.59
C THR A 919 -4.99 -4.83 -47.32
N VAL A 920 -5.74 -4.03 -48.08
CA VAL A 920 -6.78 -4.52 -49.01
C VAL A 920 -6.10 -4.95 -50.30
N VAL A 921 -6.21 -6.24 -50.64
CA VAL A 921 -5.55 -6.81 -51.83
C VAL A 921 -6.53 -7.01 -52.98
N GLU A 922 -7.76 -7.42 -52.67
CA GLU A 922 -8.80 -7.63 -53.69
C GLU A 922 -10.16 -7.10 -53.20
N ARG A 923 -10.96 -6.62 -54.15
CA ARG A 923 -12.33 -6.13 -53.95
C ARG A 923 -13.19 -6.53 -55.16
N GLY A 924 -14.42 -6.96 -54.90
CA GLY A 924 -15.41 -7.31 -55.94
C GLY A 924 -16.54 -8.17 -55.37
N THR A 925 -17.44 -8.64 -56.24
CA THR A 925 -18.42 -9.68 -55.90
C THR A 925 -17.77 -11.07 -55.87
N HIS A 926 -18.51 -12.08 -55.41
CA HIS A 926 -18.05 -13.47 -55.43
C HIS A 926 -17.58 -13.91 -56.83
N ASP A 927 -18.41 -13.66 -57.84
CA ASP A 927 -18.14 -14.06 -59.21
C ASP A 927 -16.94 -13.30 -59.80
N ASP A 928 -16.83 -11.99 -59.52
CA ASP A 928 -15.69 -11.17 -59.97
C ASP A 928 -14.36 -11.68 -59.40
N LEU A 929 -14.35 -12.05 -58.12
CA LEU A 929 -13.14 -12.48 -57.43
C LEU A 929 -12.72 -13.90 -57.82
N LEU A 930 -13.68 -14.79 -58.13
CA LEU A 930 -13.39 -16.09 -58.71
C LEU A 930 -12.82 -15.98 -60.12
N ALA A 931 -13.39 -15.11 -60.96
CA ALA A 931 -12.91 -14.87 -62.33
C ALA A 931 -11.47 -14.33 -62.35
N LYS A 932 -11.11 -13.49 -61.38
CA LYS A 932 -9.73 -12.96 -61.21
C LYS A 932 -8.69 -14.01 -60.84
N LYS A 933 -9.10 -15.22 -60.43
CA LYS A 933 -8.21 -16.33 -59.98
C LYS A 933 -7.15 -15.89 -58.97
N GLY A 934 -7.51 -14.92 -58.13
CA GLY A 934 -6.63 -14.32 -57.14
C GLY A 934 -6.57 -15.09 -55.81
N ARG A 935 -6.25 -14.37 -54.74
CA ARG A 935 -6.16 -14.87 -53.37
C ARG A 935 -7.51 -15.36 -52.87
N TYR A 936 -8.61 -14.70 -53.23
CA TYR A 936 -9.96 -15.18 -52.93
C TYR A 936 -10.22 -16.57 -53.51
N ALA A 937 -9.98 -16.76 -54.81
CA ALA A 937 -10.18 -18.03 -55.50
C ALA A 937 -9.33 -19.16 -54.90
N SER A 938 -8.09 -18.87 -54.52
CA SER A 938 -7.22 -19.83 -53.83
C SER A 938 -7.78 -20.23 -52.45
N MET A 939 -8.29 -19.28 -51.66
CA MET A 939 -8.93 -19.59 -50.37
C MET A 939 -10.21 -20.42 -50.57
N TRP A 940 -11.00 -20.09 -51.58
CA TRP A 940 -12.22 -20.80 -51.94
C TRP A 940 -11.96 -22.27 -52.29
N GLU A 941 -10.99 -22.53 -53.17
CA GLU A 941 -10.62 -23.89 -53.55
C GLU A 941 -10.10 -24.70 -52.36
N LYS A 942 -9.27 -24.08 -51.51
CA LYS A 942 -8.77 -24.71 -50.28
C LYS A 942 -9.91 -25.08 -49.33
N GLN A 943 -10.89 -24.19 -49.15
CA GLN A 943 -12.02 -24.46 -48.27
C GLN A 943 -12.93 -25.56 -48.82
N ILE A 944 -13.26 -25.53 -50.12
CA ILE A 944 -14.05 -26.61 -50.77
C ILE A 944 -13.34 -27.96 -50.65
N ARG A 945 -12.02 -28.00 -50.88
CA ARG A 945 -11.24 -29.24 -50.74
C ARG A 945 -11.25 -29.74 -49.29
N ALA A 946 -11.15 -28.84 -48.32
CA ALA A 946 -11.23 -29.17 -46.90
C ALA A 946 -12.63 -29.69 -46.51
N GLU A 947 -13.71 -29.03 -46.93
CA GLU A 947 -15.09 -29.47 -46.68
C GLU A 947 -15.36 -30.84 -47.26
N ARG A 948 -15.00 -31.10 -48.53
CA ARG A 948 -15.14 -32.42 -49.16
C ARG A 948 -14.35 -33.51 -48.43
N ALA A 949 -13.15 -33.20 -47.94
CA ALA A 949 -12.36 -34.15 -47.16
C ALA A 949 -13.00 -34.44 -45.79
N LEU A 950 -13.60 -33.43 -45.17
CA LEU A 950 -14.28 -33.55 -43.89
C LEU A 950 -15.57 -34.37 -44.02
N ASP A 951 -16.35 -34.16 -45.09
CA ASP A 951 -17.54 -34.95 -45.40
C ASP A 951 -17.18 -36.41 -45.71
N ALA A 952 -16.12 -36.65 -46.50
CA ALA A 952 -15.62 -37.99 -46.75
C ALA A 952 -15.18 -38.69 -45.45
N ALA A 953 -14.51 -37.98 -44.54
CA ALA A 953 -14.13 -38.50 -43.24
C ALA A 953 -15.35 -38.79 -42.35
N ARG A 954 -16.37 -37.93 -42.37
CA ARG A 954 -17.62 -38.10 -41.61
C ARG A 954 -18.42 -39.30 -42.10
N GLU A 955 -18.50 -39.48 -43.42
CA GLU A 955 -19.09 -40.67 -44.03
C GLU A 955 -18.31 -41.93 -43.69
N ALA A 956 -16.97 -41.89 -43.73
CA ALA A 956 -16.13 -43.01 -43.34
C ALA A 956 -16.34 -43.37 -41.86
N HIS A 957 -16.45 -42.36 -40.98
CA HIS A 957 -16.73 -42.56 -39.57
C HIS A 957 -18.14 -43.13 -39.32
N LEU A 958 -19.16 -42.66 -40.05
CA LEU A 958 -20.51 -43.22 -39.99
C LEU A 958 -20.57 -44.66 -40.53
N LYS A 959 -19.84 -44.97 -41.60
CA LYS A 959 -19.69 -46.33 -42.14
C LYS A 959 -18.97 -47.23 -41.14
N ALA A 960 -17.90 -46.76 -40.51
CA ALA A 960 -17.19 -47.48 -39.45
C ALA A 960 -18.08 -47.70 -38.21
N ALA A 961 -18.83 -46.69 -37.76
CA ALA A 961 -19.77 -46.82 -36.64
C ALA A 961 -20.92 -47.81 -36.94
N ARG A 962 -21.45 -47.79 -38.17
CA ARG A 962 -22.44 -48.78 -38.64
C ARG A 962 -21.85 -50.18 -38.75
N ALA A 963 -20.60 -50.30 -39.20
CA ALA A 963 -19.89 -51.58 -39.26
C ALA A 963 -19.62 -52.15 -37.86
N MET A 964 -19.18 -51.33 -36.90
CA MET A 964 -19.02 -51.71 -35.49
C MET A 964 -20.35 -52.11 -34.86
N ARG A 965 -21.45 -51.39 -35.12
CA ARG A 965 -22.80 -51.81 -34.69
C ARG A 965 -23.23 -53.15 -35.28
N ARG A 966 -22.89 -53.43 -36.55
CA ARG A 966 -23.17 -54.73 -37.19
C ARG A 966 -22.29 -55.85 -36.65
N ALA A 967 -21.02 -55.58 -36.35
CA ALA A 967 -20.10 -56.52 -35.72
C ALA A 967 -20.56 -56.89 -34.30
N ASN A 968 -21.01 -55.93 -33.49
CA ASN A 968 -21.60 -56.20 -32.17
C ASN A 968 -22.93 -56.97 -32.24
N MET A 969 -23.71 -56.87 -33.32
CA MET A 969 -24.91 -57.69 -33.50
C MET A 969 -24.64 -59.11 -34.06
N GLY A 970 -23.44 -59.37 -34.58
CA GLY A 970 -23.05 -60.69 -35.09
C GLY A 970 -22.59 -61.70 -34.02
N ILE A 971 -22.19 -61.22 -32.84
CA ILE A 971 -21.66 -62.06 -31.74
C ILE A 971 -22.79 -62.68 -30.89
N SER A 972 -24.03 -62.24 -31.06
CA SER A 972 -25.19 -62.70 -30.26
C SER A 972 -25.87 -63.99 -30.78
N ASN A 973 -25.41 -64.60 -31.88
CA ASN A 973 -26.20 -65.63 -32.57
C ASN A 973 -25.54 -67.02 -32.73
N SER A 974 -24.54 -67.34 -31.92
CA SER A 974 -23.95 -68.70 -31.93
C SER A 974 -23.57 -69.19 -30.54
N GLN A 975 -24.54 -69.38 -29.65
CA GLN A 975 -24.42 -70.34 -28.54
C GLN A 975 -25.81 -70.71 -28.02
N GLY A 976 -26.28 -71.89 -28.42
CA GLY A 976 -27.60 -72.39 -28.02
C GLY A 976 -27.97 -73.75 -28.62
N SER A 977 -27.10 -74.76 -28.53
CA SER A 977 -27.54 -76.17 -28.48
C SER A 977 -26.40 -77.09 -28.04
N SER A 978 -26.44 -77.45 -26.75
CA SER A 978 -26.23 -78.79 -26.18
C SER A 978 -25.36 -79.80 -26.95
N SER A 979 -24.30 -80.31 -26.32
CA SER A 979 -24.33 -81.60 -25.58
C SER A 979 -22.94 -82.25 -25.52
N SER A 980 -22.49 -82.52 -24.29
CA SER A 980 -21.75 -83.69 -23.80
C SER A 980 -20.58 -84.34 -24.59
N CYS A 981 -19.54 -84.67 -23.80
CA CYS A 981 -18.47 -85.68 -23.96
C CYS A 981 -17.07 -85.03 -24.04
N ALA A 982 -16.33 -84.95 -22.93
CA ALA A 982 -15.50 -86.01 -22.33
C ALA A 982 -14.19 -86.27 -23.09
N GLY A 983 -13.06 -85.91 -22.45
CA GLY A 983 -11.89 -86.78 -22.33
C GLY A 983 -10.68 -86.51 -23.23
N GLY A 984 -9.51 -86.41 -22.56
CA GLY A 984 -8.21 -86.88 -23.07
C GLY A 984 -7.36 -85.84 -23.79
N SER A 985 -6.33 -85.29 -23.14
CA SER A 985 -4.95 -85.83 -23.04
C SER A 985 -4.07 -85.28 -24.18
N ASN A 986 -3.17 -84.33 -23.91
CA ASN A 986 -1.81 -84.48 -23.38
C ASN A 986 -0.78 -84.92 -24.43
N ASP A 987 0.44 -84.43 -24.22
CA ASP A 987 1.73 -84.74 -24.85
C ASP A 987 2.07 -83.80 -26.04
N GLY A 988 3.24 -83.16 -26.09
CA GLY A 988 4.46 -83.31 -25.30
C GLY A 988 5.68 -83.09 -26.20
N GLU A 989 6.66 -82.37 -25.67
CA GLU A 989 8.11 -82.37 -26.04
C GLU A 989 8.52 -81.71 -27.38
N ALA A 990 9.33 -80.63 -27.35
CA ALA A 990 10.80 -80.54 -27.12
C ALA A 990 11.57 -81.00 -28.37
N ASP A 991 12.55 -80.31 -28.97
CA ASP A 991 13.70 -79.51 -28.50
C ASP A 991 14.07 -78.51 -29.63
N ALA A 992 14.38 -77.23 -29.38
CA ALA A 992 15.65 -76.65 -28.91
C ALA A 992 16.83 -76.69 -29.91
N GLN A 993 17.10 -75.55 -30.57
CA GLN A 993 18.46 -74.96 -30.63
C GLN A 993 18.50 -73.47 -31.02
N CYS A 994 19.01 -72.67 -30.07
CA CYS A 994 19.85 -71.45 -30.13
C CYS A 994 20.44 -71.00 -31.48
N HIS A 995 20.84 -69.75 -31.70
CA HIS A 995 20.63 -68.40 -31.13
C HIS A 995 21.31 -67.45 -32.14
N SER A 996 20.73 -66.28 -32.43
CA SER A 996 21.41 -64.97 -32.43
C SER A 996 20.59 -63.87 -33.13
N GLY A 997 20.56 -62.67 -32.52
CA GLY A 997 20.36 -61.39 -33.21
C GLY A 997 19.02 -60.68 -32.94
N GLU A 998 19.07 -59.72 -32.03
CA GLU A 998 18.00 -58.91 -31.43
C GLU A 998 16.96 -58.20 -32.31
N GLN A 999 15.83 -58.00 -31.63
CA GLN A 999 14.58 -57.34 -31.98
C GLN A 999 14.66 -55.80 -31.93
N THR A 1000 13.88 -55.11 -32.77
CA THR A 1000 12.56 -54.56 -32.37
C THR A 1000 11.91 -53.84 -33.55
N SER A 1001 10.71 -54.29 -33.90
CA SER A 1001 9.87 -53.74 -34.98
C SER A 1001 8.54 -53.23 -34.43
N ALA A 1002 8.29 -51.95 -34.69
CA ALA A 1002 7.12 -51.39 -35.35
C ALA A 1002 5.68 -51.83 -34.94
N SER A 1003 4.93 -50.80 -34.53
CA SER A 1003 3.72 -50.27 -35.16
C SER A 1003 2.33 -50.91 -34.95
N SER A 1004 1.49 -50.09 -34.29
CA SER A 1004 0.22 -49.51 -34.77
C SER A 1004 -1.10 -50.31 -34.77
N ALA A 1005 -2.00 -49.79 -33.90
CA ALA A 1005 -3.39 -49.36 -34.13
C ALA A 1005 -4.54 -50.37 -34.19
N GLY A 1006 -5.61 -50.09 -33.41
CA GLY A 1006 -6.98 -50.58 -33.67
C GLY A 1006 -7.97 -50.67 -32.50
N SER A 1007 -8.61 -49.55 -32.14
CA SER A 1007 -9.99 -49.30 -31.63
C SER A 1007 -10.96 -50.38 -31.05
N ALA A 1008 -11.52 -50.06 -29.86
CA ALA A 1008 -12.96 -49.82 -29.52
C ALA A 1008 -13.97 -50.91 -29.02
N THR A 1009 -14.91 -50.40 -28.17
CA THR A 1009 -16.25 -50.88 -27.68
C THR A 1009 -16.30 -51.92 -26.54
N GLY A 1010 -17.25 -51.98 -25.58
CA GLY A 1010 -18.45 -51.21 -25.22
C GLY A 1010 -19.45 -52.06 -24.38
N SER A 1011 -20.08 -51.43 -23.37
CA SER A 1011 -21.47 -51.63 -22.82
C SER A 1011 -21.99 -52.93 -22.18
N ASP A 1012 -22.68 -52.74 -21.02
CA ASP A 1012 -24.01 -53.26 -20.57
C ASP A 1012 -24.19 -54.78 -20.33
N THR A 1013 -24.96 -55.34 -19.36
CA THR A 1013 -26.13 -54.94 -18.56
C THR A 1013 -26.34 -55.89 -17.36
N ASP A 1014 -26.90 -55.37 -16.27
CA ASP A 1014 -28.09 -55.80 -15.50
C ASP A 1014 -28.60 -57.27 -15.52
N SER A 1015 -28.83 -57.86 -14.34
CA SER A 1015 -30.10 -58.53 -13.94
C SER A 1015 -30.04 -59.29 -12.58
N THR A 1016 -31.05 -59.03 -11.72
CA THR A 1016 -31.83 -59.96 -10.84
C THR A 1016 -31.14 -60.74 -9.70
N LEU A 1017 -31.75 -61.14 -8.57
CA LEU A 1017 -32.91 -60.78 -7.72
C LEU A 1017 -32.82 -61.77 -6.51
N SER A 1018 -33.14 -61.29 -5.30
CA SER A 1018 -33.67 -62.01 -4.11
C SER A 1018 -32.95 -63.23 -3.48
N ASP A 1019 -32.52 -63.05 -2.22
CA ASP A 1019 -32.78 -63.87 -1.00
C ASP A 1019 -31.76 -63.43 0.07
N GLU A 1020 -31.97 -63.31 1.38
CA GLU A 1020 -33.11 -63.31 2.29
C GLU A 1020 -32.51 -62.85 3.66
N ARG A 1021 -33.28 -62.07 4.44
CA ARG A 1021 -33.33 -61.96 5.92
C ARG A 1021 -32.24 -61.26 6.78
N ASP A 1022 -32.80 -60.38 7.64
CA ASP A 1022 -32.54 -60.07 9.07
C ASP A 1022 -31.10 -59.69 9.49
N ASP A 1023 -30.83 -58.59 10.20
CA ASP A 1023 -31.48 -58.11 11.42
C ASP A 1023 -30.95 -56.70 11.79
N GLY A 1024 -31.81 -55.87 12.38
CA GLY A 1024 -31.49 -55.04 13.57
C GLY A 1024 -30.68 -53.72 13.49
N GLY A 1025 -31.32 -52.61 13.91
CA GLY A 1025 -30.69 -51.47 14.63
C GLY A 1025 -30.56 -50.16 13.84
N ALA A 1026 -31.54 -49.24 13.85
CA ALA A 1026 -31.86 -48.24 14.89
C ALA A 1026 -30.82 -47.11 15.06
N GLU A 1027 -31.26 -45.88 14.73
CA GLU A 1027 -30.96 -44.57 15.36
C GLU A 1027 -29.49 -44.08 15.43
N SER A 1028 -29.14 -42.80 15.46
CA SER A 1028 -29.73 -41.49 15.18
C SER A 1028 -28.63 -40.47 15.56
N ASP A 1029 -28.62 -39.32 14.91
CA ASP A 1029 -28.15 -38.02 15.42
C ASP A 1029 -26.68 -37.78 15.87
N SER A 1030 -26.05 -36.81 15.19
CA SER A 1030 -25.46 -35.60 15.80
C SER A 1030 -24.81 -34.75 14.69
N ARG A 1031 -25.42 -33.66 14.21
CA ARG A 1031 -25.40 -32.27 14.73
C ARG A 1031 -24.02 -31.72 15.17
N GLN A 1032 -23.60 -30.70 14.41
CA GLN A 1032 -23.10 -29.38 14.82
C GLN A 1032 -21.78 -29.23 15.59
N GLY A 1033 -20.92 -28.37 15.05
CA GLY A 1033 -20.45 -27.19 15.81
C GLY A 1033 -18.93 -26.95 15.84
N ARG A 1034 -18.43 -26.10 14.93
CA ARG A 1034 -17.64 -24.90 15.27
C ARG A 1034 -17.43 -23.99 14.07
#